data_AF-A0A3M0W0L5-F1
#
_entry.id   AF-A0A3M0W0L5-F1
#
_cell.length_a   1.000
_cell.length_b   1.000
_cell.length_c   1.000
_cell.angle_alpha   90.00
_cell.angle_beta   90.00
_cell.angle_gamma   90.00
#
_symmetry.space_group_name_H-M   'P 1'
#
loop_
_entity.id
_entity.type
_entity.pdbx_description
1 polymer ?
#
loop_
_entity_poly.entity_id
_entity_poly.type
_entity_poly.pdbx_seq_one_letter_code
_entity_poly.pdbx_strand_id
1 'polypeptide(L)'
;MVYDWPQHKDVLYNFYIVERRSLEDIMQHMRDVFNFTPSKRAYQTQFKRWGFPSKQNPAHRNLDLVERVRQLWEANYSQRDMLKTLNDEGYQLKERELMRLRAKNRWLLRIPNGMKPSDFADPNGDESDLNAFQNDLVDAAADLPVESPQPPASTADETSDLSEILRKRKERHDQMKAESDERYAAKKRRRRTREYAGIPADPPGPPRFPSETTLEESKAILGLDIRRYRELRDQFQTICEEEQVIKKTLAGNEKWSHVKGRLIQENGHLQELYLEATDPAVRASKDLALDVIATDVTKRMRGIGRRMTIVEAKNALRLNPEQSRQVRNSFYNSLQKDGFSSKLETGADHWEELKKQWLTRTPLLREVFKDGEADPEYEQKQKALEALCRDVMKRLRDDQSKRKKNPKKESSSTPNARTQSARIASAPTGPIDPSLLEAAGNFPDPIPTPVAVYIRPHANSQIHKEDKVWLASVTSSSMQELHSLLATKWPDAAFAQIEAAAKDANGQEMFYVLDSDDELEAYFEHVRGSKAVLVVLLNKQETSSRTGVSIMSFSSIPILDLSLDSSPATKAELLSQLRHALLEVGFLYIKNTGIPDELVARVISLGKAFFQLPEEEKLKCEMKNAKSFLGYNKLGMEITRFQTDWREQIDLSTPHPIPGPDEPLYRNLLAPNLWPDEEALPGFRAVFEEYMRLMGDMSMRFTRLCAEAIGLEVDAFDRFFDSSQQHKLKIVNMLTSYLLQASHHRGLQVQNAEGAWVDCPPIDGTFVVAIGQGMEALTQGVCQSTTHRVLSPARGSGARYSIPFFQGVSYDATFESMDVPEKVKALRQEILQRRGEKLDDIEFTFIKGTWSRLGEATLMNRIKSHPDVGERWYPELLKQIREQQAREGVQNVTPAAETAPTPAVQPQVVSAH
;
A
#
# COMPACT_ATOMS: atom_id res chain seq x y z
N MET A 1 -38.46 -32.91 3.71
CA MET A 1 -39.82 -33.08 3.15
C MET A 1 -39.69 -33.39 1.67
N VAL A 2 -40.28 -34.49 1.20
CA VAL A 2 -40.29 -34.86 -0.22
C VAL A 2 -41.65 -34.42 -0.78
N TYR A 3 -41.66 -33.34 -1.56
CA TYR A 3 -42.86 -32.90 -2.26
C TYR A 3 -43.16 -33.85 -3.44
N ASP A 4 -44.43 -34.16 -3.68
CA ASP A 4 -44.86 -35.03 -4.78
C ASP A 4 -44.88 -34.30 -6.14
N TRP A 5 -43.69 -33.95 -6.62
CA TRP A 5 -43.50 -33.29 -7.91
C TRP A 5 -44.05 -34.08 -9.12
N PRO A 6 -43.93 -35.42 -9.21
CA PRO A 6 -44.43 -36.17 -10.35
C PRO A 6 -45.90 -35.92 -10.68
N GLN A 7 -46.79 -35.84 -9.67
CA GLN A 7 -48.23 -35.64 -9.89
C GLN A 7 -48.59 -34.26 -10.49
N HIS A 8 -47.71 -33.27 -10.37
CA HIS A 8 -47.99 -31.90 -10.81
C HIS A 8 -47.23 -31.48 -12.08
N LYS A 9 -46.41 -32.36 -12.66
CA LYS A 9 -45.49 -32.02 -13.75
C LYS A 9 -46.18 -31.38 -14.96
N ASP A 10 -47.29 -31.94 -15.41
CA ASP A 10 -47.94 -31.53 -16.67
C ASP A 10 -48.70 -30.19 -16.51
N VAL A 11 -49.33 -29.98 -15.35
CA VAL A 11 -49.95 -28.70 -14.97
C VAL A 11 -48.89 -27.58 -14.92
N LEU A 12 -47.73 -27.88 -14.33
CA LEU A 12 -46.61 -26.94 -14.21
C LEU A 12 -45.94 -26.66 -15.56
N TYR A 13 -45.83 -27.67 -16.43
CA TYR A 13 -45.39 -27.48 -17.82
C TYR A 13 -46.33 -26.53 -18.57
N ASN A 14 -47.64 -26.77 -18.49
CA ASN A 14 -48.64 -25.94 -19.15
C ASN A 14 -48.56 -24.47 -18.68
N PHE A 15 -48.56 -24.20 -17.38
CA PHE A 15 -48.50 -22.82 -16.88
C PHE A 15 -47.16 -22.12 -17.17
N TYR A 16 -46.02 -22.83 -17.08
CA TYR A 16 -44.71 -22.20 -17.25
C TYR A 16 -44.29 -22.02 -18.72
N ILE A 17 -44.61 -23.00 -19.58
CA ILE A 17 -44.17 -23.04 -20.99
C ILE A 17 -45.25 -22.56 -21.95
N VAL A 18 -46.48 -23.09 -21.84
CA VAL A 18 -47.55 -22.82 -22.80
C VAL A 18 -48.19 -21.46 -22.49
N GLU A 19 -48.64 -21.26 -21.26
CA GLU A 19 -49.30 -20.03 -20.82
C GLU A 19 -48.32 -18.94 -20.35
N ARG A 20 -47.02 -19.27 -20.24
CA ARG A 20 -45.92 -18.35 -19.90
C ARG A 20 -46.12 -17.53 -18.60
N ARG A 21 -46.93 -17.99 -17.65
CA ARG A 21 -47.23 -17.29 -16.39
C ARG A 21 -45.98 -16.95 -15.57
N SER A 22 -46.08 -15.99 -14.65
CA SER A 22 -44.98 -15.70 -13.72
C SER A 22 -44.81 -16.86 -12.73
N LEU A 23 -43.64 -16.96 -12.09
CA LEU A 23 -43.40 -18.04 -11.13
C LEU A 23 -44.21 -17.84 -9.84
N GLU A 24 -44.48 -16.59 -9.45
CA GLU A 24 -45.36 -16.28 -8.32
C GLU A 24 -46.81 -16.69 -8.58
N ASP A 25 -47.36 -16.40 -9.77
CA ASP A 25 -48.72 -16.80 -10.14
C ASP A 25 -48.90 -18.33 -10.11
N ILE A 26 -47.88 -19.05 -10.60
CA ILE A 26 -47.84 -20.52 -10.57
C ILE A 26 -47.83 -21.01 -9.13
N MET A 27 -46.96 -20.47 -8.28
CA MET A 27 -46.88 -20.87 -6.87
C MET A 27 -48.18 -20.62 -6.11
N GLN A 28 -48.83 -19.48 -6.35
CA GLN A 28 -50.10 -19.13 -5.71
C GLN A 28 -51.23 -20.06 -6.18
N HIS A 29 -51.36 -20.31 -7.48
CA HIS A 29 -52.35 -21.23 -8.02
C HIS A 29 -52.16 -22.67 -7.51
N MET A 30 -50.92 -23.14 -7.41
CA MET A 30 -50.61 -24.48 -6.89
C MET A 30 -50.91 -24.63 -5.39
N ARG A 31 -50.72 -23.56 -4.61
CA ARG A 31 -51.18 -23.50 -3.21
C ARG A 31 -52.70 -23.61 -3.13
N ASP A 32 -53.41 -22.77 -3.87
CA ASP A 32 -54.86 -22.60 -3.67
C ASP A 32 -55.69 -23.76 -4.23
N VAL A 33 -55.24 -24.40 -5.32
CA VAL A 33 -55.98 -25.48 -6.00
C VAL A 33 -55.49 -26.88 -5.60
N PHE A 34 -54.18 -27.06 -5.39
CA PHE A 34 -53.57 -28.37 -5.15
C PHE A 34 -52.99 -28.54 -3.74
N ASN A 35 -53.13 -27.53 -2.86
CA ASN A 35 -52.47 -27.45 -1.55
C ASN A 35 -50.95 -27.69 -1.63
N PHE A 36 -50.34 -27.38 -2.77
CA PHE A 36 -48.96 -27.72 -3.10
C PHE A 36 -48.05 -26.51 -2.90
N THR A 37 -47.41 -26.46 -1.73
CA THR A 37 -46.70 -25.28 -1.19
C THR A 37 -45.15 -25.34 -1.16
N PRO A 38 -44.42 -25.87 -2.18
CA PRO A 38 -42.96 -25.72 -2.24
C PRO A 38 -42.49 -24.27 -2.33
N SER A 39 -41.22 -24.02 -1.94
CA SER A 39 -40.59 -22.70 -2.07
C SER A 39 -40.22 -22.35 -3.52
N LYS A 40 -40.06 -21.06 -3.81
CA LYS A 40 -39.68 -20.53 -5.14
C LYS A 40 -38.41 -21.19 -5.70
N ARG A 41 -37.39 -21.38 -4.84
CA ARG A 41 -36.13 -22.09 -5.18
C ARG A 41 -36.35 -23.56 -5.50
N ALA A 42 -37.33 -24.21 -4.87
CA ALA A 42 -37.69 -25.60 -5.16
C ALA A 42 -38.36 -25.73 -6.54
N TYR A 43 -39.28 -24.83 -6.91
CA TYR A 43 -39.84 -24.77 -8.26
C TYR A 43 -38.76 -24.53 -9.33
N GLN A 44 -37.87 -23.55 -9.15
CA GLN A 44 -36.78 -23.28 -10.08
C GLN A 44 -35.84 -24.50 -10.25
N THR A 45 -35.50 -25.17 -9.14
CA THR A 45 -34.67 -26.37 -9.15
C THR A 45 -35.36 -27.51 -9.90
N GLN A 46 -36.68 -27.70 -9.69
CA GLN A 46 -37.42 -28.77 -10.34
C GLN A 46 -37.68 -28.49 -11.83
N PHE A 47 -37.94 -27.25 -12.22
CA PHE A 47 -38.09 -26.85 -13.62
C PHE A 47 -36.77 -27.03 -14.38
N LYS A 48 -35.63 -26.71 -13.75
CA LYS A 48 -34.30 -27.01 -14.30
C LYS A 48 -34.07 -28.53 -14.43
N ARG A 49 -34.47 -29.33 -13.45
CA ARG A 49 -34.41 -30.82 -13.52
C ARG A 49 -35.30 -31.41 -14.62
N TRP A 50 -36.42 -30.76 -14.95
CA TRP A 50 -37.30 -31.14 -16.06
C TRP A 50 -36.91 -30.50 -17.42
N GLY A 51 -35.83 -29.71 -17.48
CA GLY A 51 -35.32 -29.14 -18.73
C GLY A 51 -36.13 -27.96 -19.28
N PHE A 52 -36.87 -27.23 -18.44
CA PHE A 52 -37.70 -26.10 -18.90
C PHE A 52 -36.80 -24.89 -19.29
N PRO A 53 -37.01 -24.24 -20.46
CA PRO A 53 -36.19 -23.11 -20.92
C PRO A 53 -36.27 -21.86 -20.02
N SER A 54 -35.15 -21.13 -19.94
CA SER A 54 -35.04 -19.86 -19.20
C SER A 54 -35.64 -18.67 -19.96
N LYS A 55 -36.20 -17.69 -19.25
CA LYS A 55 -36.83 -16.48 -19.81
C LYS A 55 -35.89 -15.29 -20.03
N GLN A 56 -34.60 -15.39 -19.68
CA GLN A 56 -33.63 -14.28 -19.84
C GLN A 56 -33.09 -14.20 -21.29
N ASN A 57 -33.20 -13.04 -21.94
CA ASN A 57 -32.72 -12.80 -23.30
C ASN A 57 -31.57 -11.75 -23.28
N PRO A 58 -30.29 -12.16 -23.39
CA PRO A 58 -29.16 -11.31 -22.98
C PRO A 58 -28.78 -10.24 -24.02
N ALA A 59 -28.51 -9.03 -23.54
CA ALA A 59 -28.31 -7.81 -24.34
C ALA A 59 -27.25 -7.91 -25.46
N HIS A 60 -26.21 -8.75 -25.32
CA HIS A 60 -25.18 -8.96 -26.34
C HIS A 60 -25.69 -9.61 -27.64
N ARG A 61 -26.96 -10.07 -27.68
CA ARG A 61 -27.60 -10.64 -28.87
C ARG A 61 -28.39 -9.61 -29.68
N ASN A 62 -28.55 -8.39 -29.18
CA ASN A 62 -29.16 -7.29 -29.91
C ASN A 62 -28.08 -6.53 -30.69
N LEU A 63 -28.02 -6.74 -32.01
CA LEU A 63 -26.99 -6.15 -32.87
C LEU A 63 -27.14 -4.63 -33.02
N ASP A 64 -28.37 -4.12 -33.07
CA ASP A 64 -28.65 -2.68 -33.16
C ASP A 64 -28.13 -1.96 -31.90
N LEU A 65 -28.30 -2.58 -30.74
CA LEU A 65 -27.76 -2.10 -29.48
C LEU A 65 -26.22 -2.12 -29.44
N VAL A 66 -25.59 -3.20 -29.93
CA VAL A 66 -24.12 -3.31 -30.03
C VAL A 66 -23.56 -2.15 -30.86
N GLU A 67 -24.15 -1.89 -32.04
CA GLU A 67 -23.70 -0.81 -32.92
C GLU A 67 -23.98 0.57 -32.33
N ARG A 68 -25.11 0.77 -31.63
CA ARG A 68 -25.38 2.04 -30.96
C ARG A 68 -24.37 2.34 -29.85
N VAL A 69 -23.97 1.33 -29.09
CA VAL A 69 -22.93 1.45 -28.05
C VAL A 69 -21.56 1.73 -28.67
N ARG A 70 -21.26 1.15 -29.84
CA ARG A 70 -20.06 1.44 -30.64
C ARG A 70 -19.97 2.93 -31.01
N GLN A 71 -21.06 3.48 -31.58
CA GLN A 71 -21.14 4.88 -31.98
C GLN A 71 -20.91 5.85 -30.80
N LEU A 72 -21.53 5.59 -29.65
CA LEU A 72 -21.36 6.43 -28.46
C LEU A 72 -19.92 6.35 -27.91
N TRP A 73 -19.24 5.22 -28.06
CA TRP A 73 -17.84 5.06 -27.67
C TRP A 73 -16.87 5.82 -28.59
N GLU A 74 -17.08 5.73 -29.90
CA GLU A 74 -16.33 6.50 -30.89
C GLU A 74 -16.51 8.02 -30.67
N ALA A 75 -17.70 8.45 -30.24
CA ALA A 75 -18.01 9.82 -29.85
C ALA A 75 -17.46 10.27 -28.46
N ASN A 76 -16.61 9.46 -27.81
CA ASN A 76 -16.04 9.71 -26.47
C ASN A 76 -17.07 9.96 -25.35
N TYR A 77 -18.29 9.41 -25.42
CA TYR A 77 -19.26 9.55 -24.32
C TYR A 77 -18.75 8.91 -23.03
N SER A 78 -19.10 9.49 -21.87
CA SER A 78 -18.86 8.83 -20.59
C SER A 78 -19.80 7.64 -20.40
N GLN A 79 -19.43 6.68 -19.55
CA GLN A 79 -20.27 5.51 -19.24
C GLN A 79 -21.68 5.89 -18.78
N ARG A 80 -21.78 6.93 -17.95
CA ARG A 80 -23.05 7.46 -17.45
C ARG A 80 -23.90 8.07 -18.56
N ASP A 81 -23.27 8.84 -19.46
CA ASP A 81 -23.99 9.55 -20.51
C ASP A 81 -24.42 8.57 -21.62
N MET A 82 -23.60 7.56 -21.93
CA MET A 82 -23.98 6.41 -22.78
C MET A 82 -25.24 5.72 -22.25
N LEU A 83 -25.23 5.35 -20.96
CA LEU A 83 -26.34 4.64 -20.33
C LEU A 83 -27.63 5.46 -20.40
N LYS A 84 -27.53 6.77 -20.14
CA LYS A 84 -28.68 7.68 -20.24
C LYS A 84 -29.23 7.69 -21.67
N THR A 85 -28.40 7.96 -22.68
CA THR A 85 -28.83 8.04 -24.08
C THR A 85 -29.49 6.74 -24.56
N LEU A 86 -28.94 5.57 -24.21
CA LEU A 86 -29.50 4.27 -24.59
C LEU A 86 -30.86 4.01 -23.91
N ASN A 87 -31.06 4.49 -22.68
CA ASN A 87 -32.34 4.37 -21.98
C ASN A 87 -33.40 5.35 -22.51
N ASP A 88 -33.00 6.59 -22.82
CA ASP A 88 -33.87 7.58 -23.47
C ASP A 88 -34.30 7.10 -24.88
N GLU A 89 -33.45 6.32 -25.56
CA GLU A 89 -33.74 5.64 -26.86
C GLU A 89 -34.56 4.33 -26.71
N GLY A 90 -34.91 3.93 -25.49
CA GLY A 90 -35.82 2.80 -25.23
C GLY A 90 -35.17 1.42 -25.04
N TYR A 91 -33.84 1.31 -24.99
CA TYR A 91 -33.15 0.00 -24.87
C TYR A 91 -33.20 -0.63 -23.47
N GLN A 92 -33.69 0.07 -22.44
CA GLN A 92 -33.86 -0.40 -21.05
C GLN A 92 -32.63 -1.15 -20.47
N LEU A 93 -31.45 -0.58 -20.67
CA LEU A 93 -30.17 -1.11 -20.22
C LEU A 93 -29.83 -0.73 -18.78
N LYS A 94 -29.27 -1.68 -18.03
CA LYS A 94 -28.58 -1.42 -16.76
C LYS A 94 -27.09 -1.14 -16.99
N GLU A 95 -26.47 -0.37 -16.10
CA GLU A 95 -25.07 0.07 -16.25
C GLU A 95 -24.08 -1.10 -16.40
N ARG A 96 -24.32 -2.17 -15.62
CA ARG A 96 -23.55 -3.42 -15.66
C ARG A 96 -23.63 -4.13 -17.02
N GLU A 97 -24.77 -4.10 -17.70
CA GLU A 97 -24.96 -4.71 -19.02
C GLU A 97 -24.22 -3.92 -20.11
N LEU A 98 -24.31 -2.58 -20.06
CA LEU A 98 -23.50 -1.69 -20.90
C LEU A 98 -22.00 -1.93 -20.68
N MET A 99 -21.59 -2.15 -19.43
CA MET A 99 -20.19 -2.44 -19.10
C MET A 99 -19.72 -3.77 -19.70
N ARG A 100 -20.54 -4.85 -19.63
CA ARG A 100 -20.27 -6.13 -20.30
C ARG A 100 -20.11 -5.97 -21.80
N LEU A 101 -21.06 -5.27 -22.41
CA LEU A 101 -21.12 -5.06 -23.84
C LEU A 101 -19.87 -4.32 -24.35
N ARG A 102 -19.39 -3.35 -23.58
CA ARG A 102 -18.16 -2.60 -23.89
C ARG A 102 -16.88 -3.39 -23.62
N ALA A 103 -16.82 -4.21 -22.57
CA ALA A 103 -15.67 -5.08 -22.31
C ALA A 103 -15.49 -6.10 -23.43
N LYS A 104 -16.56 -6.83 -23.77
CA LYS A 104 -16.56 -7.86 -24.82
C LYS A 104 -16.12 -7.35 -26.20
N ASN A 105 -16.39 -6.07 -26.50
CA ASN A 105 -16.00 -5.42 -27.74
C ASN A 105 -14.74 -4.53 -27.62
N ARG A 106 -13.97 -4.64 -26.53
CA ARG A 106 -12.73 -3.89 -26.24
C ARG A 106 -12.87 -2.35 -26.20
N TRP A 107 -14.07 -1.84 -25.95
CA TRP A 107 -14.40 -0.41 -25.85
C TRP A 107 -14.11 0.21 -24.47
N LEU A 108 -12.97 -0.17 -23.89
CA LEU A 108 -12.49 0.26 -22.56
C LEU A 108 -11.02 0.72 -22.64
N LEU A 109 -10.75 1.99 -22.30
CA LEU A 109 -9.40 2.55 -22.34
C LEU A 109 -8.47 2.12 -21.19
N ARG A 110 -9.06 1.58 -20.15
CA ARG A 110 -8.41 1.11 -18.93
C ARG A 110 -9.19 -0.09 -18.46
N ILE A 111 -8.48 -1.15 -18.07
CA ILE A 111 -9.02 -2.13 -17.13
C ILE A 111 -9.41 -1.34 -15.86
N PRO A 112 -10.62 -1.54 -15.28
CA PRO A 112 -11.10 -0.69 -14.19
C PRO A 112 -10.24 -0.80 -12.92
N ASN A 113 -9.42 0.21 -12.65
CA ASN A 113 -8.79 0.41 -11.34
C ASN A 113 -9.63 1.38 -10.50
N GLY A 114 -10.30 0.86 -9.47
CA GLY A 114 -10.81 1.66 -8.34
C GLY A 114 -12.21 2.25 -8.45
N MET A 115 -13.22 1.45 -8.84
CA MET A 115 -14.63 1.71 -8.49
C MET A 115 -15.05 0.76 -7.37
N LYS A 116 -15.83 1.25 -6.39
CA LYS A 116 -16.29 0.43 -5.26
C LYS A 116 -17.54 -0.38 -5.67
N PRO A 117 -17.76 -1.59 -5.11
CA PRO A 117 -18.96 -2.38 -5.40
C PRO A 117 -20.29 -1.75 -4.97
N SER A 118 -20.25 -0.71 -4.14
CA SER A 118 -21.42 -0.05 -3.53
C SER A 118 -22.36 0.63 -4.53
N ASP A 119 -21.88 0.98 -5.71
CA ASP A 119 -22.56 1.97 -6.57
C ASP A 119 -23.58 1.32 -7.53
N PHE A 120 -23.76 -0.02 -7.46
CA PHE A 120 -24.54 -0.82 -8.41
C PHE A 120 -25.62 -1.71 -7.76
N ALA A 121 -26.03 -1.40 -6.53
CA ALA A 121 -27.01 -2.21 -5.78
C ALA A 121 -28.45 -2.06 -6.34
N ASP A 122 -28.77 -2.81 -7.39
CA ASP A 122 -30.14 -3.18 -7.73
C ASP A 122 -30.55 -4.40 -6.86
N PRO A 123 -31.55 -4.30 -5.97
CA PRO A 123 -31.87 -5.35 -4.99
C PRO A 123 -32.33 -6.70 -5.57
N ASN A 124 -32.54 -6.81 -6.89
CA ASN A 124 -33.18 -7.98 -7.52
C ASN A 124 -32.38 -8.61 -8.70
N GLY A 125 -31.06 -8.40 -8.78
CA GLY A 125 -30.22 -8.91 -9.89
C GLY A 125 -29.26 -10.06 -9.53
N ASP A 126 -29.23 -11.12 -10.34
CA ASP A 126 -28.36 -12.31 -10.16
C ASP A 126 -26.86 -11.96 -10.00
N GLU A 127 -26.21 -12.54 -8.98
CA GLU A 127 -24.77 -12.37 -8.71
C GLU A 127 -23.87 -13.20 -9.63
N SER A 128 -24.33 -14.36 -10.11
CA SER A 128 -23.56 -15.29 -10.96
C SER A 128 -22.99 -14.62 -12.22
N ASP A 129 -23.75 -13.66 -12.73
CA ASP A 129 -23.50 -12.90 -13.94
C ASP A 129 -22.38 -11.84 -13.73
N LEU A 130 -21.90 -11.63 -12.48
CA LEU A 130 -20.85 -10.66 -12.11
C LEU A 130 -19.44 -11.24 -12.31
N ASN A 131 -19.26 -12.53 -11.98
CA ASN A 131 -17.98 -13.23 -12.14
C ASN A 131 -17.65 -13.54 -13.61
N ALA A 132 -18.66 -13.87 -14.43
CA ALA A 132 -18.48 -14.03 -15.88
C ALA A 132 -17.96 -12.74 -16.54
N PHE A 133 -18.43 -11.57 -16.07
CA PHE A 133 -17.96 -10.27 -16.54
C PHE A 133 -16.52 -9.95 -16.13
N GLN A 134 -16.10 -10.38 -14.94
CA GLN A 134 -14.72 -10.22 -14.46
C GLN A 134 -13.73 -10.99 -15.37
N ASN A 135 -14.13 -12.17 -15.86
CA ASN A 135 -13.29 -13.02 -16.72
C ASN A 135 -13.23 -12.51 -18.17
N ASP A 136 -14.37 -12.11 -18.77
CA ASP A 136 -14.41 -11.49 -20.11
C ASP A 136 -13.50 -10.25 -20.22
N LEU A 137 -13.30 -9.52 -19.11
CA LEU A 137 -12.39 -8.36 -19.02
C LEU A 137 -10.91 -8.73 -19.04
N VAL A 138 -10.54 -9.92 -18.57
CA VAL A 138 -9.16 -10.41 -18.51
C VAL A 138 -8.74 -10.95 -19.87
N ASP A 139 -9.57 -11.78 -20.51
CA ASP A 139 -9.30 -12.34 -21.84
C ASP A 139 -9.23 -11.23 -22.91
N ALA A 140 -10.09 -10.22 -22.82
CA ALA A 140 -10.06 -9.06 -23.73
C ALA A 140 -8.76 -8.23 -23.65
N ALA A 141 -7.97 -8.35 -22.58
CA ALA A 141 -6.71 -7.65 -22.38
C ALA A 141 -5.48 -8.44 -22.89
N ALA A 142 -5.58 -9.76 -23.05
CA ALA A 142 -4.48 -10.62 -23.47
C ALA A 142 -4.12 -10.48 -24.97
N ASP A 143 -5.10 -10.08 -25.79
CA ASP A 143 -5.05 -10.08 -27.26
C ASP A 143 -4.73 -8.70 -27.89
N LEU A 144 -4.17 -7.75 -27.14
CA LEU A 144 -3.69 -6.49 -27.72
C LEU A 144 -2.26 -6.69 -28.28
N PRO A 145 -2.01 -6.48 -29.58
CA PRO A 145 -0.65 -6.57 -30.11
C PRO A 145 0.21 -5.44 -29.52
N VAL A 146 1.05 -5.80 -28.56
CA VAL A 146 2.08 -4.91 -28.01
C VAL A 146 3.24 -4.88 -28.99
N GLU A 147 3.14 -4.02 -29.99
CA GLU A 147 4.26 -3.69 -30.86
C GLU A 147 5.32 -2.94 -30.03
N SER A 148 6.30 -3.69 -29.53
CA SER A 148 7.45 -3.15 -28.80
C SER A 148 8.25 -2.24 -29.72
N PRO A 149 8.45 -0.94 -29.37
CA PRO A 149 9.29 -0.07 -30.18
C PRO A 149 10.72 -0.60 -30.16
N GLN A 150 11.24 -1.07 -31.30
CA GLN A 150 12.66 -1.37 -31.39
C GLN A 150 13.48 -0.08 -31.15
N PRO A 151 14.64 -0.16 -30.48
CA PRO A 151 15.58 0.94 -30.46
C PRO A 151 16.00 1.27 -31.90
N PRO A 152 16.02 2.54 -32.33
CA PRO A 152 16.66 2.88 -33.59
C PRO A 152 18.15 2.54 -33.49
N ALA A 153 18.71 1.93 -34.54
CA ALA A 153 20.15 1.72 -34.64
C ALA A 153 20.86 3.09 -34.62
N SER A 154 21.80 3.28 -33.71
CA SER A 154 22.49 4.57 -33.52
C SER A 154 23.44 4.86 -34.68
N THR A 155 23.02 5.72 -35.61
CA THR A 155 23.92 6.36 -36.57
C THR A 155 24.66 7.51 -35.89
N ALA A 156 25.96 7.65 -36.17
CA ALA A 156 26.86 8.49 -35.38
C ALA A 156 26.64 10.02 -35.52
N ASP A 157 25.72 10.48 -36.36
CA ASP A 157 25.42 11.90 -36.58
C ASP A 157 24.52 12.52 -35.48
N GLU A 158 23.66 11.75 -34.80
CA GLU A 158 22.67 12.31 -33.85
C GLU A 158 23.29 12.93 -32.58
N THR A 159 24.53 12.57 -32.22
CA THR A 159 25.19 13.06 -31.00
C THR A 159 25.68 14.51 -31.12
N SER A 160 25.91 15.00 -32.34
CA SER A 160 26.37 16.36 -32.59
C SER A 160 25.27 17.39 -32.31
N ASP A 161 24.07 17.18 -32.85
CA ASP A 161 22.95 18.14 -32.80
C ASP A 161 22.43 18.35 -31.37
N LEU A 162 22.30 17.27 -30.60
CA LEU A 162 21.90 17.34 -29.18
C LEU A 162 22.88 18.18 -28.35
N SER A 163 24.18 18.14 -28.66
CA SER A 163 25.20 18.90 -27.93
C SER A 163 25.06 20.43 -28.15
N GLU A 164 24.71 20.84 -29.38
CA GLU A 164 24.50 22.26 -29.70
C GLU A 164 23.18 22.79 -29.12
N ILE A 165 22.13 21.96 -29.13
CA ILE A 165 20.84 22.27 -28.49
C ILE A 165 21.02 22.50 -26.97
N LEU A 166 21.79 21.65 -26.29
CA LEU A 166 22.07 21.80 -24.86
C LEU A 166 22.90 23.06 -24.55
N ARG A 167 23.86 23.43 -25.42
CA ARG A 167 24.64 24.68 -25.27
C ARG A 167 23.74 25.92 -25.35
N LYS A 168 22.91 26.04 -26.39
CA LYS A 168 21.98 27.16 -26.60
C LYS A 168 20.98 27.30 -25.44
N ARG A 169 20.52 26.19 -24.86
CA ARG A 169 19.64 26.18 -23.67
C ARG A 169 20.33 26.74 -22.43
N LYS A 170 21.60 26.38 -22.20
CA LYS A 170 22.38 26.90 -21.06
C LYS A 170 22.57 28.42 -21.16
N GLU A 171 23.01 28.91 -22.32
CA GLU A 171 23.19 30.33 -22.60
C GLU A 171 21.89 31.13 -22.35
N ARG A 172 20.74 30.59 -22.78
CA ARG A 172 19.44 31.24 -22.56
C ARG A 172 18.99 31.21 -21.10
N HIS A 173 19.28 30.14 -20.36
CA HIS A 173 18.99 30.03 -18.92
C HIS A 173 19.81 31.05 -18.11
N ASP A 174 21.11 31.15 -18.37
CA ASP A 174 22.01 32.11 -17.72
C ASP A 174 21.58 33.57 -18.00
N GLN A 175 21.18 33.88 -19.24
CA GLN A 175 20.63 35.20 -19.60
C GLN A 175 19.32 35.52 -18.84
N MET A 176 18.38 34.57 -18.78
CA MET A 176 17.12 34.76 -18.04
C MET A 176 17.36 34.93 -16.52
N LYS A 177 18.39 34.29 -15.97
CA LYS A 177 18.79 34.46 -14.58
C LYS A 177 19.32 35.87 -14.32
N ALA A 178 20.20 36.40 -15.19
CA ALA A 178 20.71 37.77 -15.07
C ALA A 178 19.56 38.81 -15.16
N GLU A 179 18.68 38.72 -16.16
CA GLU A 179 17.50 39.59 -16.29
C GLU A 179 16.55 39.49 -15.08
N SER A 180 16.40 38.29 -14.51
CA SER A 180 15.63 38.04 -13.30
C SER A 180 16.22 38.79 -12.11
N ASP A 181 17.53 38.67 -11.89
CA ASP A 181 18.17 39.12 -10.65
C ASP A 181 18.34 40.65 -10.65
N GLU A 182 18.61 41.26 -11.80
CA GLU A 182 18.53 42.71 -12.00
C GLU A 182 17.13 43.26 -11.64
N ARG A 183 16.06 42.62 -12.15
CA ARG A 183 14.68 43.03 -11.83
C ARG A 183 14.32 42.81 -10.35
N TYR A 184 14.97 41.89 -9.65
CA TYR A 184 14.76 41.68 -8.22
C TYR A 184 15.39 42.79 -7.39
N ALA A 185 16.65 43.11 -7.68
CA ALA A 185 17.39 44.21 -7.05
C ALA A 185 16.69 45.57 -7.28
N ALA A 186 16.24 45.83 -8.51
CA ALA A 186 15.52 47.05 -8.87
C ALA A 186 14.07 47.12 -8.33
N LYS A 187 13.60 46.15 -7.54
CA LYS A 187 12.20 45.99 -7.07
C LYS A 187 11.15 45.96 -8.21
N LYS A 188 11.58 45.70 -9.45
CA LYS A 188 10.74 45.64 -10.66
C LYS A 188 10.06 44.26 -10.84
N ARG A 189 10.49 43.22 -10.12
CA ARG A 189 9.76 41.93 -10.02
C ARG A 189 9.38 41.56 -8.58
N ARG A 190 8.28 40.83 -8.48
CA ARG A 190 7.78 40.22 -7.23
C ARG A 190 8.71 39.09 -6.75
N ARG A 191 8.63 38.80 -5.44
CA ARG A 191 9.24 37.62 -4.80
C ARG A 191 8.71 36.35 -5.45
N ARG A 192 9.63 35.47 -5.84
CA ARG A 192 9.38 34.14 -6.41
C ARG A 192 9.39 33.12 -5.29
N THR A 193 8.23 32.57 -4.93
CA THR A 193 8.08 31.64 -3.79
C THR A 193 8.33 30.16 -4.13
N ARG A 194 8.55 29.81 -5.41
CA ARG A 194 8.84 28.44 -5.88
C ARG A 194 9.82 28.48 -7.05
N GLU A 195 10.57 27.41 -7.29
CA GLU A 195 11.41 27.26 -8.49
C GLU A 195 10.58 27.55 -9.76
N TYR A 196 11.14 28.32 -10.70
CA TYR A 196 10.47 28.69 -11.95
C TYR A 196 11.47 28.72 -13.10
N ALA A 197 11.20 27.94 -14.17
CA ALA A 197 12.07 27.81 -15.35
C ALA A 197 13.54 27.49 -15.01
N GLY A 198 13.76 26.56 -14.07
CA GLY A 198 15.10 26.20 -13.60
C GLY A 198 15.80 27.25 -12.73
N ILE A 199 15.15 28.38 -12.41
CA ILE A 199 15.71 29.42 -11.53
C ILE A 199 15.13 29.21 -10.11
N PRO A 200 15.96 29.17 -9.05
CA PRO A 200 15.50 28.90 -7.69
C PRO A 200 14.51 29.95 -7.17
N ALA A 201 13.82 29.60 -6.08
CA ALA A 201 13.00 30.53 -5.32
C ALA A 201 13.85 31.65 -4.69
N ASP A 202 13.28 32.84 -4.55
CA ASP A 202 13.91 33.94 -3.82
C ASP A 202 13.86 33.62 -2.30
N PRO A 203 14.84 34.10 -1.50
CA PRO A 203 14.95 33.78 -0.09
C PRO A 203 13.69 34.14 0.73
N PRO A 204 13.48 33.47 1.89
CA PRO A 204 12.38 33.78 2.80
C PRO A 204 12.51 35.20 3.37
N GLY A 205 11.37 35.90 3.43
CA GLY A 205 11.28 37.27 3.92
C GLY A 205 9.85 37.80 3.79
N PRO A 206 9.49 38.87 4.54
CA PRO A 206 8.13 39.41 4.57
C PRO A 206 7.68 39.92 3.19
N PRO A 207 6.38 39.85 2.84
CA PRO A 207 5.85 40.36 1.59
C PRO A 207 6.18 41.85 1.42
N ARG A 208 6.89 42.22 0.35
CA ARG A 208 7.27 43.61 0.04
C ARG A 208 6.11 44.39 -0.59
N PHE A 209 5.11 43.66 -1.10
CA PHE A 209 3.85 44.19 -1.58
C PHE A 209 2.71 43.29 -1.12
N PRO A 210 1.49 43.82 -0.87
CA PRO A 210 0.32 43.00 -0.52
C PRO A 210 0.05 41.88 -1.55
N SER A 211 0.42 42.15 -2.80
CA SER A 211 0.29 41.23 -3.93
C SER A 211 1.38 40.14 -4.04
N GLU A 212 2.30 40.06 -3.08
CA GLU A 212 3.26 38.96 -2.92
C GLU A 212 2.72 37.85 -1.99
N THR A 213 1.66 38.09 -1.22
CA THR A 213 1.00 37.08 -0.37
C THR A 213 0.44 35.94 -1.22
N THR A 214 0.87 34.72 -0.94
CA THR A 214 0.45 33.50 -1.64
C THR A 214 -0.90 33.00 -1.15
N LEU A 215 -1.49 32.08 -1.92
CA LEU A 215 -2.73 31.39 -1.53
C LEU A 215 -2.54 30.47 -0.31
N GLU A 216 -1.33 29.97 -0.05
CA GLU A 216 -1.05 29.12 1.12
C GLU A 216 -0.83 29.98 2.37
N GLU A 217 -0.08 31.08 2.28
CA GLU A 217 -0.01 32.09 3.35
C GLU A 217 -1.41 32.66 3.67
N SER A 218 -2.25 32.92 2.65
CA SER A 218 -3.62 33.40 2.84
C SER A 218 -4.52 32.40 3.57
N LYS A 219 -4.33 31.08 3.34
CA LYS A 219 -5.05 30.04 4.10
C LYS A 219 -4.58 29.96 5.53
N ALA A 220 -3.27 30.09 5.77
CA ALA A 220 -2.68 30.09 7.11
C ALA A 220 -3.17 31.30 7.93
N ILE A 221 -3.14 32.52 7.36
CA ILE A 221 -3.64 33.75 7.97
C ILE A 221 -5.14 33.65 8.34
N LEU A 222 -5.91 32.89 7.56
CA LEU A 222 -7.35 32.68 7.78
C LEU A 222 -7.68 31.35 8.48
N GLY A 223 -6.71 30.57 8.98
CA GLY A 223 -6.98 29.29 9.67
C GLY A 223 -7.77 28.26 8.85
N LEU A 224 -7.59 28.24 7.53
CA LEU A 224 -8.39 27.43 6.60
C LEU A 224 -7.75 26.06 6.30
N ASP A 225 -8.33 25.00 6.84
CA ASP A 225 -8.05 23.63 6.42
C ASP A 225 -8.61 23.33 5.00
N ILE A 226 -8.37 22.10 4.51
CA ILE A 226 -8.77 21.66 3.16
C ILE A 226 -10.30 21.69 2.95
N ARG A 227 -11.09 21.42 3.99
CA ARG A 227 -12.55 21.40 3.97
C ARG A 227 -13.10 22.83 4.06
N ARG A 228 -12.69 23.60 5.08
CA ARG A 228 -13.08 25.01 5.27
C ARG A 228 -12.75 25.87 4.05
N TYR A 229 -11.59 25.64 3.42
CA TYR A 229 -11.23 26.34 2.18
C TYR A 229 -12.14 26.00 0.99
N ARG A 230 -12.70 24.78 0.89
CA ARG A 230 -13.67 24.44 -0.17
C ARG A 230 -15.01 25.10 0.09
N GLU A 231 -15.53 24.95 1.31
CA GLU A 231 -16.80 25.55 1.75
C GLU A 231 -16.82 27.07 1.49
N LEU A 232 -15.78 27.79 1.93
CA LEU A 232 -15.61 29.23 1.71
C LEU A 232 -15.52 29.60 0.21
N ARG A 233 -14.79 28.80 -0.59
CA ARG A 233 -14.63 29.04 -2.03
C ARG A 233 -15.97 28.92 -2.77
N ASP A 234 -16.74 27.88 -2.42
CA ASP A 234 -17.98 27.55 -3.10
C ASP A 234 -19.08 28.56 -2.71
N GLN A 235 -19.17 28.93 -1.42
CA GLN A 235 -20.00 30.04 -0.94
C GLN A 235 -19.66 31.36 -1.64
N PHE A 236 -18.37 31.74 -1.73
CA PHE A 236 -17.99 32.99 -2.40
C PHE A 236 -18.25 32.96 -3.90
N GLN A 237 -18.22 31.77 -4.53
CA GLN A 237 -18.63 31.62 -5.92
C GLN A 237 -20.13 31.88 -6.08
N THR A 238 -20.98 31.29 -5.23
CA THR A 238 -22.44 31.54 -5.22
C THR A 238 -22.75 33.03 -5.02
N ILE A 239 -22.14 33.68 -4.03
CA ILE A 239 -22.27 35.13 -3.80
C ILE A 239 -21.84 35.91 -5.05
N CYS A 240 -20.73 35.55 -5.70
CA CYS A 240 -20.31 36.22 -6.93
C CYS A 240 -21.24 35.97 -8.13
N GLU A 241 -21.96 34.85 -8.17
CA GLU A 241 -22.92 34.54 -9.24
C GLU A 241 -24.23 35.32 -9.05
N GLU A 242 -24.79 35.31 -7.84
CA GLU A 242 -25.97 36.12 -7.46
C GLU A 242 -25.73 37.62 -7.65
N GLU A 243 -24.57 38.11 -7.18
CA GLU A 243 -24.19 39.52 -7.27
C GLU A 243 -23.59 39.89 -8.64
N GLN A 244 -23.50 38.96 -9.60
CA GLN A 244 -22.94 39.19 -10.94
C GLN A 244 -21.50 39.76 -10.94
N VAL A 245 -20.66 39.32 -9.98
CA VAL A 245 -19.27 39.77 -9.79
C VAL A 245 -18.28 38.86 -10.54
N ILE A 246 -17.98 39.22 -11.79
CA ILE A 246 -17.06 38.44 -12.65
C ILE A 246 -15.58 38.81 -12.41
N LYS A 247 -15.27 40.03 -11.96
CA LYS A 247 -13.89 40.52 -11.71
C LYS A 247 -13.88 41.70 -10.75
N LYS A 248 -12.97 41.70 -9.76
CA LYS A 248 -12.73 42.82 -8.83
C LYS A 248 -12.69 44.20 -9.53
N THR A 249 -11.95 44.32 -10.63
CA THR A 249 -11.83 45.61 -11.36
C THR A 249 -13.07 46.01 -12.16
N LEU A 250 -14.05 45.12 -12.36
CA LEU A 250 -15.32 45.43 -13.03
C LEU A 250 -16.44 45.69 -12.00
N ALA A 251 -16.38 45.03 -10.85
CA ALA A 251 -17.30 45.27 -9.74
C ALA A 251 -17.07 46.65 -9.07
N GLY A 252 -15.83 47.15 -9.09
CA GLY A 252 -15.46 48.36 -8.36
C GLY A 252 -15.28 48.09 -6.86
N ASN A 253 -14.72 49.06 -6.14
CA ASN A 253 -14.33 48.86 -4.73
C ASN A 253 -15.54 48.61 -3.83
N GLU A 254 -16.66 49.29 -4.03
CA GLU A 254 -17.86 49.18 -3.20
C GLU A 254 -18.50 47.79 -3.31
N LYS A 255 -18.87 47.38 -4.53
CA LYS A 255 -19.47 46.05 -4.77
C LYS A 255 -18.50 44.91 -4.42
N TRP A 256 -17.19 45.10 -4.63
CA TRP A 256 -16.18 44.13 -4.17
C TRP A 256 -16.09 44.01 -2.65
N SER A 257 -16.29 45.11 -1.93
CA SER A 257 -16.31 45.11 -0.46
C SER A 257 -17.61 44.51 0.06
N HIS A 258 -18.74 44.78 -0.60
CA HIS A 258 -20.05 44.18 -0.30
C HIS A 258 -20.00 42.65 -0.38
N VAL A 259 -19.54 42.06 -1.50
CA VAL A 259 -19.49 40.58 -1.63
C VAL A 259 -18.55 39.91 -0.63
N LYS A 260 -17.45 40.57 -0.23
CA LYS A 260 -16.58 40.06 0.84
C LYS A 260 -17.22 40.20 2.22
N GLY A 261 -17.93 41.30 2.50
CA GLY A 261 -18.69 41.48 3.73
C GLY A 261 -19.80 40.43 3.89
N ARG A 262 -20.54 40.17 2.81
CA ARG A 262 -21.56 39.11 2.75
C ARG A 262 -20.96 37.72 3.00
N LEU A 263 -19.80 37.41 2.43
CA LEU A 263 -19.06 36.17 2.73
C LEU A 263 -18.64 36.06 4.21
N ILE A 264 -18.17 37.14 4.83
CA ILE A 264 -17.82 37.16 6.27
C ILE A 264 -19.06 36.93 7.14
N GLN A 265 -20.23 37.41 6.72
CA GLN A 265 -21.50 37.23 7.43
C GLN A 265 -22.09 35.82 7.27
N GLU A 266 -21.99 35.21 6.09
CA GLU A 266 -22.58 33.90 5.79
C GLU A 266 -21.66 32.72 6.15
N ASN A 267 -20.35 32.94 6.30
CA ASN A 267 -19.39 31.91 6.69
C ASN A 267 -19.02 32.01 8.18
N GLY A 268 -19.55 31.11 9.01
CA GLY A 268 -19.34 31.14 10.47
C GLY A 268 -17.87 31.16 10.91
N HIS A 269 -16.97 30.45 10.20
CA HIS A 269 -15.53 30.47 10.50
C HIS A 269 -14.91 31.84 10.23
N LEU A 270 -15.29 32.54 9.14
CA LEU A 270 -14.87 33.92 8.94
C LEU A 270 -15.52 34.87 9.94
N GLN A 271 -16.77 34.63 10.34
CA GLN A 271 -17.48 35.46 11.31
C GLN A 271 -16.74 35.47 12.66
N GLU A 272 -16.43 34.30 13.21
CA GLU A 272 -15.59 34.12 14.41
C GLU A 272 -14.23 34.81 14.24
N LEU A 273 -13.53 34.49 13.15
CA LEU A 273 -12.19 35.00 12.87
C LEU A 273 -12.11 36.53 12.67
N TYR A 274 -13.20 37.17 12.24
CA TYR A 274 -13.30 38.64 12.12
C TYR A 274 -13.83 39.33 13.39
N LEU A 275 -14.57 38.63 14.26
CA LEU A 275 -14.95 39.10 15.59
C LEU A 275 -13.72 39.21 16.51
N GLU A 276 -12.82 38.22 16.44
CA GLU A 276 -11.56 38.19 17.21
C GLU A 276 -10.49 39.19 16.69
N ALA A 277 -10.66 39.74 15.49
CA ALA A 277 -9.69 40.63 14.85
C ALA A 277 -9.80 42.10 15.34
N THR A 278 -9.50 42.33 16.62
CA THR A 278 -9.54 43.66 17.26
C THR A 278 -8.35 44.55 16.89
N ASP A 279 -7.17 43.97 16.67
CA ASP A 279 -5.97 44.70 16.20
C ASP A 279 -6.11 45.10 14.71
N PRO A 280 -5.99 46.41 14.37
CA PRO A 280 -6.01 46.89 13.00
C PRO A 280 -4.98 46.23 12.06
N ALA A 281 -3.80 45.85 12.56
CA ALA A 281 -2.75 45.20 11.77
C ALA A 281 -3.12 43.75 11.42
N VAL A 282 -3.64 43.00 12.41
CA VAL A 282 -4.17 41.63 12.21
C VAL A 282 -5.37 41.67 11.27
N ARG A 283 -6.27 42.65 11.42
CA ARG A 283 -7.42 42.84 10.54
C ARG A 283 -7.01 43.14 9.10
N ALA A 284 -6.06 44.05 8.88
CA ALA A 284 -5.52 44.34 7.56
C ALA A 284 -4.85 43.11 6.89
N SER A 285 -4.19 42.25 7.69
CA SER A 285 -3.63 40.97 7.21
C SER A 285 -4.73 39.98 6.78
N LYS A 286 -5.77 39.83 7.61
CA LYS A 286 -6.95 38.98 7.31
C LYS A 286 -7.70 39.49 6.07
N ASP A 287 -7.91 40.81 5.95
CA ASP A 287 -8.53 41.45 4.78
C ASP A 287 -7.74 41.23 3.49
N LEU A 288 -6.41 41.26 3.57
CA LEU A 288 -5.54 40.95 2.44
C LEU A 288 -5.63 39.46 2.05
N ALA A 289 -5.55 38.55 3.01
CA ALA A 289 -5.69 37.12 2.76
C ALA A 289 -7.04 36.77 2.13
N LEU A 290 -8.12 37.37 2.62
CA LEU A 290 -9.47 37.19 2.07
C LEU A 290 -9.56 37.78 0.65
N ASP A 291 -8.96 38.95 0.40
CA ASP A 291 -8.91 39.55 -0.93
C ASP A 291 -8.13 38.69 -1.94
N VAL A 292 -7.06 38.03 -1.51
CA VAL A 292 -6.28 37.09 -2.33
C VAL A 292 -7.11 35.86 -2.69
N ILE A 293 -7.80 35.25 -1.73
CA ILE A 293 -8.69 34.10 -1.98
C ILE A 293 -9.85 34.51 -2.90
N ALA A 294 -10.58 35.57 -2.57
CA ALA A 294 -11.68 36.10 -3.38
C ALA A 294 -11.24 36.42 -4.83
N THR A 295 -10.06 37.03 -4.99
CA THR A 295 -9.47 37.30 -6.31
C THR A 295 -9.13 36.01 -7.06
N ASP A 296 -8.72 34.94 -6.38
CA ASP A 296 -8.50 33.62 -6.99
C ASP A 296 -9.81 32.96 -7.43
N VAL A 297 -10.90 33.04 -6.65
CA VAL A 297 -12.23 32.54 -7.04
C VAL A 297 -12.69 33.20 -8.34
N THR A 298 -12.73 34.53 -8.41
CA THR A 298 -13.17 35.20 -9.65
C THR A 298 -12.22 34.97 -10.83
N LYS A 299 -10.92 34.75 -10.60
CA LYS A 299 -9.98 34.32 -11.65
C LYS A 299 -10.36 32.96 -12.22
N ARG A 300 -10.82 32.01 -11.38
CA ARG A 300 -11.27 30.69 -11.81
C ARG A 300 -12.60 30.78 -12.56
N MET A 301 -13.58 31.54 -12.05
CA MET A 301 -14.88 31.75 -12.71
C MET A 301 -14.72 32.21 -14.17
N ARG A 302 -13.85 33.20 -14.42
CA ARG A 302 -13.54 33.69 -15.78
C ARG A 302 -12.86 32.68 -16.71
N GLY A 303 -12.32 31.58 -16.17
CA GLY A 303 -11.61 30.55 -16.91
C GLY A 303 -12.46 29.33 -17.28
N ILE A 304 -13.62 29.14 -16.63
CA ILE A 304 -14.43 27.91 -16.73
C ILE A 304 -15.03 27.70 -18.12
N GLY A 305 -15.45 28.77 -18.82
CA GLY A 305 -16.06 28.69 -20.15
C GLY A 305 -15.14 28.90 -21.37
N ARG A 306 -13.83 29.15 -21.19
CA ARG A 306 -12.93 29.56 -22.30
C ARG A 306 -11.85 28.53 -22.66
N ARG A 307 -11.84 27.37 -22.00
CA ARG A 307 -10.86 26.30 -22.26
C ARG A 307 -11.56 25.10 -22.85
N MET A 308 -11.24 24.79 -24.10
CA MET A 308 -11.65 23.55 -24.75
C MET A 308 -11.27 22.37 -23.85
N THR A 309 -12.24 21.52 -23.51
CA THR A 309 -12.01 20.35 -22.68
C THR A 309 -11.25 19.28 -23.47
N ILE A 310 -10.64 18.31 -22.75
CA ILE A 310 -9.98 17.18 -23.41
C ILE A 310 -10.98 16.29 -24.15
N VAL A 311 -12.28 16.31 -23.80
CA VAL A 311 -13.32 15.58 -24.54
C VAL A 311 -13.65 16.30 -25.85
N GLU A 312 -13.93 17.62 -25.78
CA GLU A 312 -14.13 18.45 -26.97
C GLU A 312 -12.94 18.37 -27.95
N ALA A 313 -11.72 18.40 -27.43
CA ALA A 313 -10.51 18.33 -28.26
C ALA A 313 -10.40 17.01 -29.03
N LYS A 314 -10.73 15.87 -28.41
CA LYS A 314 -10.74 14.58 -29.11
C LYS A 314 -11.83 14.52 -30.17
N ASN A 315 -13.02 15.00 -29.85
CA ASN A 315 -14.17 14.97 -30.76
C ASN A 315 -13.94 15.90 -31.96
N ALA A 316 -13.37 17.09 -31.75
CA ALA A 316 -12.95 18.01 -32.83
C ALA A 316 -11.87 17.40 -33.74
N LEU A 317 -10.95 16.60 -33.18
CA LEU A 317 -9.95 15.86 -33.96
C LEU A 317 -10.48 14.52 -34.49
N ARG A 318 -11.76 14.17 -34.23
CA ARG A 318 -12.40 12.88 -34.56
C ARG A 318 -11.60 11.66 -34.08
N LEU A 319 -10.84 11.83 -32.99
CA LEU A 319 -10.03 10.78 -32.40
C LEU A 319 -10.87 9.96 -31.43
N ASN A 320 -11.00 8.67 -31.71
CA ASN A 320 -11.59 7.74 -30.77
C ASN A 320 -10.73 7.66 -29.48
N PRO A 321 -11.25 7.02 -28.40
CA PRO A 321 -10.57 6.98 -27.13
C PRO A 321 -9.13 6.42 -27.19
N GLU A 322 -8.86 5.43 -28.04
CA GLU A 322 -7.58 4.73 -28.18
C GLU A 322 -6.58 5.51 -29.05
N GLN A 323 -7.02 5.98 -30.22
CA GLN A 323 -6.26 6.89 -31.08
C GLN A 323 -5.76 8.11 -30.28
N SER A 324 -6.61 8.63 -29.39
CA SER A 324 -6.27 9.71 -28.45
C SER A 324 -5.16 9.35 -27.44
N ARG A 325 -4.91 8.06 -27.17
CA ARG A 325 -3.78 7.59 -26.34
C ARG A 325 -2.51 7.50 -27.19
N GLN A 326 -2.57 6.89 -28.37
CA GLN A 326 -1.46 6.77 -29.31
C GLN A 326 -0.88 8.15 -29.69
N VAL A 327 -1.75 9.08 -30.09
CA VAL A 327 -1.42 10.46 -30.47
C VAL A 327 -0.67 11.21 -29.35
N ARG A 328 -1.11 11.08 -28.09
CA ARG A 328 -0.45 11.74 -26.94
C ARG A 328 0.87 11.09 -26.54
N ASN A 329 0.97 9.76 -26.63
CA ASN A 329 2.21 9.03 -26.35
C ASN A 329 3.31 9.38 -27.36
N SER A 330 2.96 9.50 -28.65
CA SER A 330 3.85 10.01 -29.71
C SER A 330 4.50 11.34 -29.30
N PHE A 331 3.71 12.32 -28.86
CA PHE A 331 4.25 13.62 -28.46
C PHE A 331 5.09 13.56 -27.18
N TYR A 332 4.62 12.80 -26.18
CA TYR A 332 5.35 12.62 -24.93
C TYR A 332 6.77 12.09 -25.18
N ASN A 333 6.89 11.08 -26.05
CA ASN A 333 8.17 10.50 -26.42
C ASN A 333 9.06 11.50 -27.18
N SER A 334 8.49 12.29 -28.10
CA SER A 334 9.24 13.35 -28.80
C SER A 334 9.76 14.42 -27.83
N LEU A 335 8.94 14.90 -26.90
CA LEU A 335 9.36 15.87 -25.88
C LEU A 335 10.39 15.29 -24.91
N GLN A 336 10.32 13.99 -24.59
CA GLN A 336 11.31 13.32 -23.75
C GLN A 336 12.66 13.16 -24.48
N LYS A 337 12.66 12.78 -25.77
CA LYS A 337 13.87 12.68 -26.60
C LYS A 337 14.54 14.04 -26.80
N ASP A 338 13.74 15.09 -27.00
CA ASP A 338 14.21 16.48 -27.07
C ASP A 338 14.77 17.02 -25.73
N GLY A 339 14.53 16.33 -24.60
CA GLY A 339 14.86 16.84 -23.27
C GLY A 339 14.07 18.10 -22.91
N PHE A 340 12.84 18.24 -23.43
CA PHE A 340 12.02 19.44 -23.29
C PHE A 340 11.65 19.70 -21.82
N SER A 341 11.98 20.90 -21.33
CA SER A 341 11.67 21.36 -19.96
C SER A 341 10.49 22.33 -19.94
N SER A 342 10.60 23.47 -20.61
CA SER A 342 9.57 24.49 -20.70
C SER A 342 9.70 25.36 -21.96
N LYS A 343 8.57 25.88 -22.47
CA LYS A 343 8.54 26.82 -23.62
C LYS A 343 9.38 28.10 -23.41
N LEU A 344 9.69 28.44 -22.16
CA LEU A 344 10.50 29.60 -21.79
C LEU A 344 11.99 29.31 -21.94
N GLU A 345 12.43 28.10 -21.60
CA GLU A 345 13.81 27.65 -21.73
C GLU A 345 14.14 27.23 -23.17
N THR A 346 13.20 26.58 -23.88
CA THR A 346 13.42 26.14 -25.28
C THR A 346 13.18 27.23 -26.31
N GLY A 347 12.52 28.33 -25.95
CA GLY A 347 12.01 29.32 -26.90
C GLY A 347 10.71 28.91 -27.59
N ALA A 348 10.04 29.89 -28.21
CA ALA A 348 8.78 29.71 -28.90
C ALA A 348 8.96 28.95 -30.23
N ASP A 349 10.01 29.28 -30.99
CA ASP A 349 10.23 28.72 -32.33
C ASP A 349 10.51 27.21 -32.28
N HIS A 350 11.33 26.76 -31.31
CA HIS A 350 11.58 25.34 -31.05
C HIS A 350 10.31 24.57 -30.65
N TRP A 351 9.42 25.23 -29.90
CA TRP A 351 8.12 24.64 -29.54
C TRP A 351 7.19 24.48 -30.76
N GLU A 352 7.18 25.45 -31.68
CA GLU A 352 6.43 25.34 -32.93
C GLU A 352 7.00 24.24 -33.85
N GLU A 353 8.33 24.12 -33.93
CA GLU A 353 8.99 23.04 -34.68
C GLU A 353 8.68 21.66 -34.08
N LEU A 354 8.73 21.48 -32.76
CA LEU A 354 8.33 20.22 -32.11
C LEU A 354 6.86 19.85 -32.38
N LYS A 355 5.94 20.82 -32.40
CA LYS A 355 4.54 20.60 -32.81
C LYS A 355 4.43 20.19 -34.28
N LYS A 356 5.18 20.85 -35.18
CA LYS A 356 5.21 20.55 -36.61
C LYS A 356 5.76 19.14 -36.87
N GLN A 357 6.82 18.73 -36.18
CA GLN A 357 7.34 17.37 -36.23
C GLN A 357 6.32 16.35 -35.70
N TRP A 358 5.60 16.65 -34.63
CA TRP A 358 4.56 15.77 -34.10
C TRP A 358 3.38 15.58 -35.07
N LEU A 359 2.92 16.66 -35.71
CA LEU A 359 1.94 16.61 -36.79
C LEU A 359 2.42 15.73 -37.95
N THR A 360 3.63 15.96 -38.45
CA THR A 360 4.20 15.22 -39.60
C THR A 360 4.47 13.74 -39.29
N ARG A 361 4.95 13.42 -38.08
CA ARG A 361 5.35 12.04 -37.71
C ARG A 361 4.19 11.17 -37.22
N THR A 362 3.03 11.73 -36.90
CA THR A 362 1.89 10.96 -36.36
C THR A 362 0.84 10.70 -37.45
N PRO A 363 0.65 9.46 -37.95
CA PRO A 363 -0.25 9.17 -39.08
C PRO A 363 -1.69 9.67 -38.87
N LEU A 364 -2.23 9.48 -37.66
CA LEU A 364 -3.57 9.93 -37.30
C LEU A 364 -3.73 11.47 -37.38
N LEU A 365 -2.68 12.24 -37.03
CA LEU A 365 -2.75 13.69 -37.13
C LEU A 365 -2.58 14.18 -38.57
N ARG A 366 -1.73 13.52 -39.38
CA ARG A 366 -1.64 13.82 -40.82
C ARG A 366 -3.00 13.69 -41.51
N GLU A 367 -3.74 12.63 -41.23
CA GLU A 367 -5.07 12.42 -41.81
C GLU A 367 -6.08 13.49 -41.34
N VAL A 368 -6.07 13.85 -40.04
CA VAL A 368 -6.98 14.87 -39.48
C VAL A 368 -6.74 16.28 -40.05
N PHE A 369 -5.50 16.59 -40.47
CA PHE A 369 -5.08 17.90 -40.98
C PHE A 369 -4.74 17.91 -42.48
N LYS A 370 -5.06 16.85 -43.24
CA LYS A 370 -4.66 16.69 -44.65
C LYS A 370 -5.17 17.83 -45.57
N ASP A 371 -6.36 18.34 -45.29
CA ASP A 371 -7.04 19.36 -46.09
C ASP A 371 -6.60 20.80 -45.70
N GLY A 372 -5.79 20.94 -44.65
CA GLY A 372 -5.22 22.23 -44.20
C GLY A 372 -6.29 23.30 -43.96
N GLU A 373 -5.99 24.54 -44.38
CA GLU A 373 -6.90 25.69 -44.25
C GLU A 373 -8.16 25.62 -45.13
N ALA A 374 -8.28 24.63 -46.02
CA ALA A 374 -9.49 24.41 -46.82
C ALA A 374 -10.60 23.67 -46.02
N ASP A 375 -10.28 23.14 -44.85
CA ASP A 375 -11.25 22.50 -43.95
C ASP A 375 -12.00 23.54 -43.09
N PRO A 376 -13.35 23.61 -43.15
CA PRO A 376 -14.15 24.48 -42.28
C PRO A 376 -13.93 24.26 -40.77
N GLU A 377 -13.48 23.07 -40.35
CA GLU A 377 -13.17 22.74 -38.96
C GLU A 377 -11.72 23.08 -38.55
N TYR A 378 -10.87 23.60 -39.46
CA TYR A 378 -9.42 23.75 -39.24
C TYR A 378 -9.06 24.56 -37.98
N GLU A 379 -9.71 25.72 -37.76
CA GLU A 379 -9.44 26.55 -36.57
C GLU A 379 -9.84 25.84 -35.27
N GLN A 380 -10.89 25.00 -35.31
CA GLN A 380 -11.34 24.19 -34.18
C GLN A 380 -10.38 23.02 -33.93
N LYS A 381 -9.90 22.35 -34.98
CA LYS A 381 -8.87 21.30 -34.92
C LYS A 381 -7.55 21.85 -34.37
N GLN A 382 -7.12 23.05 -34.78
CA GLN A 382 -5.95 23.71 -34.20
C GLN A 382 -6.11 23.98 -32.68
N LYS A 383 -7.27 24.51 -32.24
CA LYS A 383 -7.58 24.72 -30.82
C LYS A 383 -7.55 23.40 -30.03
N ALA A 384 -8.00 22.30 -30.64
CA ALA A 384 -7.97 20.96 -30.07
C ALA A 384 -6.57 20.36 -29.96
N LEU A 385 -5.73 20.51 -31.00
CA LEU A 385 -4.33 20.12 -30.98
C LEU A 385 -3.57 20.82 -29.84
N GLU A 386 -3.78 22.13 -29.68
CA GLU A 386 -3.24 22.92 -28.57
C GLU A 386 -3.75 22.47 -27.19
N ALA A 387 -4.98 21.93 -27.08
CA ALA A 387 -5.47 21.33 -25.84
C ALA A 387 -4.76 20.00 -25.52
N LEU A 388 -4.51 19.14 -26.51
CA LEU A 388 -3.72 17.91 -26.33
C LEU A 388 -2.26 18.21 -25.96
N CYS A 389 -1.62 19.19 -26.59
CA CYS A 389 -0.29 19.68 -26.22
C CYS A 389 -0.17 20.01 -24.73
N ARG A 390 -1.20 20.66 -24.16
CA ARG A 390 -1.22 21.06 -22.74
C ARG A 390 -1.40 19.88 -21.80
N ASP A 391 -2.15 18.84 -22.17
CA ASP A 391 -2.24 17.59 -21.40
C ASP A 391 -0.87 16.86 -21.36
N VAL A 392 -0.18 16.77 -22.50
CA VAL A 392 1.15 16.13 -22.58
C VAL A 392 2.20 16.91 -21.76
N MET A 393 2.30 18.24 -21.93
CA MET A 393 3.22 19.09 -21.14
C MET A 393 2.91 19.08 -19.63
N LYS A 394 1.67 18.77 -19.22
CA LYS A 394 1.34 18.59 -17.81
C LYS A 394 1.92 17.26 -17.30
N ARG A 395 1.66 16.15 -18.02
CA ARG A 395 2.17 14.82 -17.67
C ARG A 395 3.69 14.79 -17.53
N LEU A 396 4.40 15.36 -18.51
CA LEU A 396 5.86 15.41 -18.50
C LEU A 396 6.42 16.12 -17.23
N ARG A 397 5.82 17.25 -16.83
CA ARG A 397 6.20 17.96 -15.59
C ARG A 397 5.81 17.21 -14.33
N ASP A 398 4.64 16.57 -14.31
CA ASP A 398 4.21 15.74 -13.18
C ASP A 398 5.20 14.56 -12.96
N ASP A 399 5.77 14.00 -14.03
CA ASP A 399 6.77 12.92 -13.98
C ASP A 399 8.19 13.42 -13.66
N GLN A 400 8.63 14.53 -14.24
CA GLN A 400 9.89 15.20 -13.86
C GLN A 400 9.90 15.60 -12.38
N SER A 401 8.76 16.04 -11.83
CA SER A 401 8.61 16.39 -10.41
C SER A 401 8.72 15.19 -9.47
N LYS A 402 8.37 13.98 -9.93
CA LYS A 402 8.61 12.73 -9.19
C LYS A 402 10.10 12.38 -9.20
N ARG A 403 10.78 12.52 -10.35
CA ARG A 403 12.22 12.28 -10.49
C ARG A 403 13.05 13.23 -9.61
N LYS A 404 12.76 14.54 -9.62
CA LYS A 404 13.46 15.53 -8.77
C LYS A 404 13.38 15.26 -7.26
N LYS A 405 12.37 14.52 -6.78
CA LYS A 405 12.25 14.14 -5.36
C LYS A 405 13.13 12.95 -4.97
N ASN A 406 13.69 12.21 -5.94
CA ASN A 406 14.65 11.11 -5.72
C ASN A 406 15.92 11.32 -6.59
N PRO A 407 16.77 12.32 -6.29
CA PRO A 407 18.04 12.47 -6.99
C PRO A 407 19.06 11.46 -6.44
N LYS A 408 19.27 10.34 -7.15
CA LYS A 408 20.44 9.46 -6.95
C LYS A 408 21.38 9.55 -8.15
N LYS A 409 22.66 9.80 -7.83
CA LYS A 409 23.85 9.88 -8.69
C LYS A 409 23.71 9.26 -10.08
N GLU A 410 23.76 10.11 -11.11
CA GLU A 410 24.27 9.70 -12.42
C GLU A 410 25.78 9.44 -12.30
N SER A 411 26.24 8.28 -12.76
CA SER A 411 27.64 7.92 -12.80
C SER A 411 28.30 8.53 -14.03
N SER A 412 29.03 9.63 -13.86
CA SER A 412 29.84 10.22 -14.94
C SER A 412 31.07 9.35 -15.21
N SER A 413 31.01 8.52 -16.23
CA SER A 413 32.18 7.85 -16.82
C SER A 413 32.88 8.78 -17.82
N THR A 414 34.09 9.24 -17.49
CA THR A 414 35.04 9.76 -18.50
C THR A 414 36.47 9.36 -18.14
N PRO A 415 37.34 9.10 -19.14
CA PRO A 415 38.60 8.40 -18.93
C PRO A 415 39.79 9.30 -18.58
N ASN A 416 40.86 8.67 -18.06
CA ASN A 416 42.13 9.30 -17.70
C ASN A 416 42.82 10.04 -18.87
N ALA A 417 43.31 11.25 -18.59
CA ALA A 417 44.50 11.82 -19.23
C ALA A 417 45.24 12.76 -18.26
N ARG A 418 46.58 12.67 -18.24
CA ARG A 418 47.48 13.50 -17.42
C ARG A 418 47.61 14.92 -18.00
N THR A 419 48.06 15.91 -17.20
CA THR A 419 49.39 16.58 -17.33
C THR A 419 49.44 18.02 -16.73
N GLN A 420 50.33 18.22 -15.74
CA GLN A 420 51.10 19.44 -15.32
C GLN A 420 50.46 20.79 -14.89
N SER A 421 51.09 21.34 -13.83
CA SER A 421 51.37 22.77 -13.52
C SER A 421 50.23 23.76 -13.18
N ALA A 422 50.42 24.80 -12.35
CA ALA A 422 51.44 25.09 -11.32
C ALA A 422 51.11 26.39 -10.52
N ARG A 423 51.29 26.36 -9.18
CA ARG A 423 51.50 27.52 -8.26
C ARG A 423 50.32 28.54 -8.17
N ILE A 424 50.19 29.48 -7.21
CA ILE A 424 51.10 30.15 -6.24
C ILE A 424 50.40 30.34 -4.86
N ALA A 425 51.16 30.16 -3.78
CA ALA A 425 51.18 30.76 -2.40
C ALA A 425 49.94 31.49 -1.77
N SER A 426 49.81 31.66 -0.43
CA SER A 426 50.81 31.65 0.66
C SER A 426 50.25 31.44 2.09
N ALA A 427 50.85 30.52 2.86
CA ALA A 427 51.38 30.66 4.25
C ALA A 427 50.51 31.21 5.44
N PRO A 428 50.93 31.01 6.71
CA PRO A 428 51.51 29.80 7.35
C PRO A 428 50.97 29.52 8.79
N THR A 429 51.26 28.34 9.39
CA THR A 429 51.90 28.16 10.73
C THR A 429 51.93 26.69 11.19
N GLY A 430 53.12 26.20 11.57
CA GLY A 430 53.33 25.15 12.60
C GLY A 430 52.95 23.68 12.31
N PRO A 431 53.85 22.70 12.50
CA PRO A 431 53.47 21.29 12.62
C PRO A 431 52.93 21.02 14.04
N ILE A 432 51.76 20.41 14.16
CA ILE A 432 51.24 19.88 15.43
C ILE A 432 51.75 18.46 15.63
N ASP A 433 52.15 18.15 16.86
CA ASP A 433 52.74 16.88 17.30
C ASP A 433 51.77 15.69 17.09
N PRO A 434 52.19 14.58 16.43
CA PRO A 434 51.36 13.39 16.25
C PRO A 434 50.87 12.74 17.55
N SER A 435 51.53 12.97 18.69
CA SER A 435 51.16 12.39 19.99
C SER A 435 49.87 12.96 20.60
N LEU A 436 49.31 14.06 20.06
CA LEU A 436 48.05 14.66 20.56
C LEU A 436 46.78 13.99 20.02
N LEU A 437 46.87 13.08 19.05
CA LEU A 437 45.72 12.39 18.46
C LEU A 437 45.29 11.11 19.22
N GLU A 438 46.15 10.54 20.06
CA GLU A 438 45.82 9.33 20.85
C GLU A 438 45.12 9.64 22.20
N ALA A 439 44.99 10.92 22.57
CA ALA A 439 44.32 11.34 23.81
C ALA A 439 42.81 11.65 23.65
N ALA A 440 42.28 11.61 22.43
CA ALA A 440 40.89 12.01 22.13
C ALA A 440 39.86 10.86 22.14
N GLY A 441 40.25 9.67 22.60
CA GLY A 441 39.41 8.46 22.57
C GLY A 441 38.71 8.10 23.88
N ASN A 442 38.80 8.92 24.93
CA ASN A 442 38.34 8.53 26.27
C ASN A 442 37.76 9.70 27.08
N PHE A 443 36.68 10.30 26.58
CA PHE A 443 35.73 11.02 27.43
C PHE A 443 34.56 10.07 27.73
N PRO A 444 34.21 9.82 29.01
CA PRO A 444 32.95 9.18 29.32
C PRO A 444 31.81 10.08 28.85
N ASP A 445 30.73 9.49 28.34
CA ASP A 445 29.52 10.24 27.99
C ASP A 445 29.09 11.13 29.16
N PRO A 446 28.65 12.38 28.91
CA PRO A 446 28.22 13.26 29.98
C PRO A 446 27.07 12.62 30.74
N ILE A 447 27.28 12.41 32.05
CA ILE A 447 26.28 11.83 32.96
C ILE A 447 24.95 12.58 32.75
N PRO A 448 23.85 11.88 32.37
CA PRO A 448 22.58 12.54 32.11
C PRO A 448 22.12 13.37 33.31
N THR A 449 22.06 14.68 33.16
CA THR A 449 21.54 15.58 34.19
C THR A 449 20.04 15.35 34.38
N PRO A 450 19.56 14.97 35.57
CA PRO A 450 18.14 14.68 35.78
C PRO A 450 17.25 15.89 35.48
N VAL A 451 16.22 15.68 34.65
CA VAL A 451 15.25 16.71 34.26
C VAL A 451 14.11 16.72 35.27
N ALA A 452 13.81 17.88 35.85
CA ALA A 452 12.71 18.07 36.78
C ALA A 452 11.38 18.31 36.02
N VAL A 453 10.38 17.47 36.26
CA VAL A 453 9.12 17.42 35.51
C VAL A 453 7.92 17.60 36.44
N TYR A 454 7.03 18.52 36.09
CA TYR A 454 5.81 18.85 36.83
C TYR A 454 4.60 18.15 36.19
N ILE A 455 4.14 17.05 36.78
CA ILE A 455 3.10 16.18 36.24
C ILE A 455 1.75 16.52 36.89
N ARG A 456 0.68 16.65 36.09
CA ARG A 456 -0.68 16.87 36.59
C ARG A 456 -1.73 16.00 35.85
N PRO A 457 -2.85 15.63 36.50
CA PRO A 457 -3.97 14.98 35.81
C PRO A 457 -4.56 15.88 34.70
N HIS A 458 -5.01 15.25 33.61
CA HIS A 458 -5.83 15.90 32.59
C HIS A 458 -7.25 16.16 33.10
N ALA A 459 -7.90 17.23 32.62
CA ALA A 459 -9.24 17.61 33.07
C ALA A 459 -10.33 16.58 32.73
N ASN A 460 -10.08 15.69 31.76
CA ASN A 460 -10.98 14.60 31.37
C ASN A 460 -10.67 13.27 32.05
N SER A 461 -9.71 13.22 33.00
CA SER A 461 -9.41 12.01 33.77
C SER A 461 -10.63 11.53 34.56
N GLN A 462 -10.86 10.21 34.53
CA GLN A 462 -11.96 9.55 35.24
C GLN A 462 -11.67 9.35 36.73
N ILE A 463 -10.39 9.25 37.09
CA ILE A 463 -9.89 9.16 38.48
C ILE A 463 -8.74 10.13 38.70
N HIS A 464 -8.41 10.39 39.97
CA HIS A 464 -7.35 11.33 40.40
C HIS A 464 -7.45 12.75 39.82
N LYS A 465 -8.61 13.16 39.31
CA LYS A 465 -8.82 14.45 38.64
C LYS A 465 -8.50 15.69 39.50
N GLU A 466 -8.56 15.55 40.83
CA GLU A 466 -8.25 16.63 41.79
C GLU A 466 -6.82 16.57 42.35
N ASP A 467 -5.99 15.61 41.90
CA ASP A 467 -4.59 15.52 42.35
C ASP A 467 -3.81 16.77 41.95
N LYS A 468 -3.08 17.32 42.92
CA LYS A 468 -2.22 18.51 42.72
C LYS A 468 -1.01 18.14 41.87
N VAL A 469 -0.46 19.15 41.19
CA VAL A 469 0.78 19.05 40.41
C VAL A 469 1.88 18.37 41.23
N TRP A 470 2.38 17.25 40.73
CA TRP A 470 3.42 16.43 41.33
C TRP A 470 4.77 16.76 40.66
N LEU A 471 5.80 17.05 41.44
CA LEU A 471 7.16 17.23 40.94
C LEU A 471 7.93 15.91 41.04
N ALA A 472 8.50 15.48 39.92
CA ALA A 472 9.36 14.31 39.82
C ALA A 472 10.64 14.65 39.03
N SER A 473 11.57 13.70 38.97
CA SER A 473 12.79 13.80 38.16
C SER A 473 12.94 12.56 37.30
N VAL A 474 13.21 12.73 36.00
CA VAL A 474 13.62 11.65 35.10
C VAL A 474 15.11 11.77 34.78
N THR A 475 15.79 10.65 34.62
CA THR A 475 17.23 10.58 34.32
C THR A 475 17.51 10.50 32.82
N SER A 476 16.53 10.09 32.02
CA SER A 476 16.60 9.98 30.57
C SER A 476 15.35 10.54 29.87
N SER A 477 15.44 10.76 28.56
CA SER A 477 14.29 11.10 27.70
C SER A 477 13.47 9.86 27.31
N SER A 478 13.26 8.91 28.23
CA SER A 478 12.56 7.66 27.92
C SER A 478 11.12 7.61 28.42
N MET A 479 10.19 7.26 27.54
CA MET A 479 8.79 7.00 27.87
C MET A 479 8.66 5.78 28.79
N GLN A 480 9.58 4.81 28.76
CA GLN A 480 9.57 3.66 29.68
C GLN A 480 9.87 4.09 31.13
N GLU A 481 10.84 4.98 31.34
CA GLU A 481 11.13 5.57 32.65
C GLU A 481 9.92 6.38 33.13
N LEU A 482 9.35 7.23 32.26
CA LEU A 482 8.18 8.05 32.55
C LEU A 482 6.94 7.21 32.91
N HIS A 483 6.63 6.15 32.16
CA HIS A 483 5.51 5.24 32.48
C HIS A 483 5.72 4.52 33.82
N SER A 484 6.94 4.09 34.13
CA SER A 484 7.27 3.44 35.41
C SER A 484 7.11 4.41 36.60
N LEU A 485 7.53 5.67 36.39
CA LEU A 485 7.37 6.78 37.33
C LEU A 485 5.89 7.12 37.57
N LEU A 486 5.08 7.17 36.51
CA LEU A 486 3.63 7.38 36.59
C LEU A 486 2.90 6.23 37.30
N ALA A 487 3.25 4.98 36.99
CA ALA A 487 2.72 3.78 37.65
C ALA A 487 3.00 3.76 39.16
N THR A 488 4.12 4.34 39.59
CA THR A 488 4.45 4.51 41.02
C THR A 488 3.52 5.52 41.71
N LYS A 489 3.05 6.54 40.99
CA LYS A 489 2.20 7.62 41.53
C LYS A 489 0.70 7.29 41.49
N TRP A 490 0.23 6.63 40.43
CA TRP A 490 -1.18 6.26 40.22
C TRP A 490 -1.29 4.78 39.80
N PRO A 491 -1.08 3.83 40.73
CA PRO A 491 -1.01 2.39 40.42
C PRO A 491 -2.36 1.76 40.03
N ASP A 492 -3.46 2.44 40.32
CA ASP A 492 -4.86 2.07 40.02
C ASP A 492 -5.40 2.72 38.73
N ALA A 493 -4.54 3.41 37.97
CA ALA A 493 -4.89 4.14 36.77
C ALA A 493 -4.30 3.54 35.49
N ALA A 494 -5.08 3.58 34.42
CA ALA A 494 -4.59 3.38 33.07
C ALA A 494 -4.23 4.75 32.45
N PHE A 495 -2.99 4.90 32.00
CA PHE A 495 -2.49 6.10 31.32
C PHE A 495 -2.97 6.09 29.86
N ALA A 496 -4.13 6.69 29.60
CA ALA A 496 -4.74 6.67 28.28
C ALA A 496 -4.08 7.65 27.29
N GLN A 497 -3.42 8.69 27.82
CA GLN A 497 -2.72 9.71 27.05
C GLN A 497 -1.72 10.44 27.96
N ILE A 498 -0.54 10.77 27.44
CA ILE A 498 0.42 11.67 28.08
C ILE A 498 0.61 12.85 27.13
N GLU A 499 0.51 14.06 27.67
CA GLU A 499 0.70 15.30 26.92
C GLU A 499 1.77 16.17 27.59
N ALA A 500 2.66 16.75 26.79
CA ALA A 500 3.55 17.81 27.18
C ALA A 500 2.86 19.17 27.06
N ALA A 501 2.94 19.98 28.11
CA ALA A 501 2.48 21.37 28.08
C ALA A 501 3.66 22.32 27.84
N ALA A 502 3.60 23.14 26.79
CA ALA A 502 4.49 24.27 26.58
C ALA A 502 3.67 25.57 26.54
N LYS A 503 4.31 26.72 26.74
CA LYS A 503 3.64 28.01 26.62
C LYS A 503 3.90 28.63 25.25
N ASP A 504 2.85 29.10 24.60
CA ASP A 504 2.98 29.88 23.38
C ASP A 504 3.55 31.29 23.67
N ALA A 505 3.75 32.09 22.62
CA ALA A 505 4.26 33.46 22.74
C ALA A 505 3.34 34.41 23.53
N ASN A 506 2.08 34.02 23.78
CA ASN A 506 1.10 34.78 24.57
C ASN A 506 0.99 34.27 26.02
N GLY A 507 1.71 33.20 26.38
CA GLY A 507 1.69 32.57 27.70
C GLY A 507 0.59 31.53 27.92
N GLN A 508 -0.15 31.16 26.87
CA GLN A 508 -1.20 30.14 26.90
C GLN A 508 -0.59 28.74 26.79
N GLU A 509 -1.11 27.77 27.56
CA GLU A 509 -0.64 26.38 27.51
C GLU A 509 -1.14 25.68 26.24
N MET A 510 -0.18 25.23 25.43
CA MET A 510 -0.33 24.34 24.28
C MET A 510 0.04 22.92 24.71
N PHE A 511 -0.80 21.95 24.35
CA PHE A 511 -0.59 20.54 24.67
C PHE A 511 -0.14 19.76 23.44
N TYR A 512 0.89 18.94 23.60
CA TYR A 512 1.48 18.08 22.58
C TYR A 512 1.41 16.64 23.09
N VAL A 513 0.84 15.71 22.33
CA VAL A 513 0.87 14.29 22.73
C VAL A 513 2.31 13.81 22.73
N LEU A 514 2.65 12.96 23.70
CA LEU A 514 3.93 12.25 23.76
C LEU A 514 3.66 10.76 23.60
N ASP A 515 4.02 10.18 22.46
CA ASP A 515 3.90 8.74 22.21
C ASP A 515 5.23 8.01 21.99
N SER A 516 6.36 8.74 21.98
CA SER A 516 7.70 8.23 21.71
C SER A 516 8.82 8.97 22.43
N ASP A 517 9.96 8.30 22.60
CA ASP A 517 11.17 8.86 23.23
C ASP A 517 11.70 10.08 22.44
N ASP A 518 11.62 10.07 21.10
CA ASP A 518 11.98 11.20 20.23
C ASP A 518 11.14 12.47 20.51
N GLU A 519 9.83 12.32 20.76
CA GLU A 519 8.94 13.44 21.09
C GLU A 519 9.22 13.97 22.50
N LEU A 520 9.52 13.07 23.46
CA LEU A 520 9.90 13.44 24.82
C LEU A 520 11.26 14.17 24.85
N GLU A 521 12.24 13.73 24.05
CA GLU A 521 13.52 14.41 23.88
C GLU A 521 13.34 15.78 23.20
N ALA A 522 12.58 15.86 22.10
CA ALA A 522 12.29 17.12 21.43
C ALA A 522 11.56 18.11 22.35
N TYR A 523 10.66 17.63 23.21
CA TYR A 523 10.02 18.45 24.23
C TYR A 523 11.01 18.93 25.30
N PHE A 524 11.85 18.06 25.85
CA PHE A 524 12.87 18.45 26.83
C PHE A 524 13.91 19.42 26.26
N GLU A 525 14.25 19.33 24.98
CA GLU A 525 15.06 20.34 24.29
C GLU A 525 14.31 21.67 24.15
N HIS A 526 13.03 21.63 23.77
CA HIS A 526 12.19 22.82 23.62
C HIS A 526 11.98 23.58 24.94
N VAL A 527 11.84 22.87 26.07
CA VAL A 527 11.69 23.49 27.40
C VAL A 527 12.99 23.59 28.19
N ARG A 528 14.16 23.37 27.56
CA ARG A 528 15.48 23.48 28.19
C ARG A 528 15.69 24.88 28.79
N GLY A 529 15.78 24.96 30.11
CA GLY A 529 15.85 26.22 30.88
C GLY A 529 14.49 26.79 31.33
N SER A 530 13.39 26.11 31.03
CA SER A 530 12.02 26.38 31.50
C SER A 530 11.49 25.22 32.34
N LYS A 531 10.27 25.33 32.87
CA LYS A 531 9.61 24.21 33.59
C LYS A 531 9.00 23.23 32.61
N ALA A 532 9.47 21.98 32.61
CA ALA A 532 8.79 20.87 31.95
C ALA A 532 7.49 20.53 32.70
N VAL A 533 6.36 20.52 32.01
CA VAL A 533 5.02 20.26 32.57
C VAL A 533 4.37 19.16 31.73
N LEU A 534 3.94 18.06 32.38
CA LEU A 534 3.19 16.98 31.73
C LEU A 534 1.76 16.92 32.25
N VAL A 535 0.84 16.54 31.37
CA VAL A 535 -0.58 16.38 31.65
C VAL A 535 -1.00 14.97 31.25
N VAL A 536 -1.56 14.19 32.20
CA VAL A 536 -1.79 12.75 32.01
C VAL A 536 -3.27 12.41 32.13
N LEU A 537 -3.83 11.74 31.12
CA LEU A 537 -5.21 11.27 31.12
C LEU A 537 -5.31 9.93 31.85
N LEU A 538 -5.95 9.95 33.02
CA LEU A 538 -6.05 8.83 33.95
C LEU A 538 -7.45 8.21 33.86
N ASN A 539 -7.53 7.03 33.25
CA ASN A 539 -8.76 6.24 33.22
C ASN A 539 -8.79 5.23 34.37
N LYS A 540 -9.99 4.89 34.83
CA LYS A 540 -10.17 3.93 35.92
C LYS A 540 -9.81 2.53 35.44
N GLN A 541 -8.89 1.83 36.13
CA GLN A 541 -8.80 0.38 35.92
C GLN A 541 -10.08 -0.29 36.42
N GLU A 542 -10.78 -1.01 35.54
CA GLU A 542 -11.99 -1.74 35.91
C GLU A 542 -11.65 -3.01 36.70
N THR A 543 -11.62 -2.88 38.02
CA THR A 543 -11.59 -4.02 38.95
C THR A 543 -12.95 -4.74 38.94
N SER A 544 -13.19 -5.55 37.91
CA SER A 544 -14.44 -6.29 37.71
C SER A 544 -14.64 -7.40 38.76
N SER A 545 -15.30 -7.05 39.86
CA SER A 545 -15.76 -7.98 40.90
C SER A 545 -17.14 -8.56 40.60
N ARG A 546 -17.24 -9.36 39.53
CA ARG A 546 -18.27 -10.39 39.36
C ARG A 546 -17.64 -11.62 38.72
N THR A 547 -17.75 -12.76 39.39
CA THR A 547 -17.28 -14.09 38.95
C THR A 547 -17.74 -14.40 37.53
N GLY A 548 -16.91 -14.76 36.56
CA GLY A 548 -15.44 -14.81 36.40
C GLY A 548 -15.23 -15.32 34.96
N VAL A 549 -14.30 -14.82 34.14
CA VAL A 549 -12.87 -14.57 34.35
C VAL A 549 -12.45 -13.31 33.56
N SER A 550 -11.51 -12.53 34.09
CA SER A 550 -10.86 -11.45 33.31
C SER A 550 -9.84 -12.07 32.36
N ILE A 551 -10.06 -11.92 31.05
CA ILE A 551 -9.10 -12.31 30.02
C ILE A 551 -7.86 -11.43 30.17
N MET A 552 -6.75 -12.03 30.59
CA MET A 552 -5.43 -11.36 30.61
C MET A 552 -4.64 -11.77 29.37
N SER A 553 -4.63 -10.96 28.30
CA SER A 553 -3.81 -11.24 27.13
C SER A 553 -2.38 -10.70 27.22
N PHE A 554 -1.53 -11.00 26.24
CA PHE A 554 -0.17 -10.47 26.19
C PHE A 554 -0.15 -9.09 25.50
N SER A 555 0.73 -8.20 25.96
CA SER A 555 0.90 -6.83 25.45
C SER A 555 2.28 -6.57 24.85
N SER A 556 3.21 -7.52 24.98
CA SER A 556 4.56 -7.46 24.42
C SER A 556 5.03 -8.86 24.00
N ILE A 557 6.05 -8.91 23.14
CA ILE A 557 6.64 -10.15 22.63
C ILE A 557 7.89 -10.50 23.48
N PRO A 558 7.98 -11.70 24.10
CA PRO A 558 9.12 -12.09 24.93
C PRO A 558 10.45 -12.07 24.18
N ILE A 559 11.56 -11.78 24.87
CA ILE A 559 12.93 -11.85 24.32
C ILE A 559 13.73 -12.87 25.14
N LEU A 560 14.16 -13.96 24.50
CA LEU A 560 14.87 -15.07 25.13
C LEU A 560 16.35 -15.10 24.76
N ASP A 561 17.18 -15.45 25.74
CA ASP A 561 18.63 -15.53 25.60
C ASP A 561 19.09 -16.99 25.49
N LEU A 562 19.52 -17.42 24.29
CA LEU A 562 19.92 -18.81 24.05
C LEU A 562 21.31 -19.16 24.64
N SER A 563 22.02 -18.20 25.24
CA SER A 563 23.23 -18.51 26.02
C SER A 563 22.92 -19.18 27.36
N LEU A 564 21.69 -19.03 27.88
CA LEU A 564 21.26 -19.60 29.16
C LEU A 564 21.19 -21.14 29.17
N ASP A 565 21.10 -21.79 28.00
CA ASP A 565 21.19 -23.25 27.85
C ASP A 565 22.61 -23.80 28.13
N SER A 566 23.63 -22.94 28.31
CA SER A 566 25.01 -23.34 28.63
C SER A 566 25.22 -23.98 30.01
N SER A 567 24.28 -23.83 30.95
CA SER A 567 24.36 -24.46 32.27
C SER A 567 22.99 -24.95 32.79
N PRO A 568 22.91 -26.04 33.58
CA PRO A 568 21.64 -26.51 34.14
C PRO A 568 20.91 -25.47 35.01
N ALA A 569 21.65 -24.60 35.70
CA ALA A 569 21.09 -23.59 36.59
C ALA A 569 20.36 -22.48 35.80
N THR A 570 20.96 -22.00 34.71
CA THR A 570 20.39 -20.98 33.83
C THR A 570 19.36 -21.55 32.85
N LYS A 571 19.52 -22.82 32.45
CA LYS A 571 18.60 -23.49 31.53
C LYS A 571 17.18 -23.62 32.09
N ALA A 572 17.03 -23.82 33.41
CA ALA A 572 15.73 -23.88 34.05
C ALA A 572 14.90 -22.59 33.86
N GLU A 573 15.56 -21.43 33.90
CA GLU A 573 14.93 -20.13 33.62
C GLU A 573 14.51 -20.03 32.15
N LEU A 574 15.42 -20.34 31.23
CA LEU A 574 15.15 -20.33 29.79
C LEU A 574 13.97 -21.22 29.41
N LEU A 575 13.91 -22.46 29.93
CA LEU A 575 12.79 -23.38 29.68
C LEU A 575 11.48 -22.87 30.28
N SER A 576 11.51 -22.07 31.35
CA SER A 576 10.33 -21.44 31.91
C SER A 576 9.83 -20.28 31.04
N GLN A 577 10.73 -19.40 30.60
CA GLN A 577 10.41 -18.31 29.67
C GLN A 577 9.90 -18.87 28.31
N LEU A 578 10.53 -19.93 27.80
CA LEU A 578 10.13 -20.59 26.56
C LEU A 578 8.76 -21.25 26.70
N ARG A 579 8.47 -21.95 27.81
CA ARG A 579 7.14 -22.51 28.06
C ARG A 579 6.05 -21.43 28.04
N HIS A 580 6.30 -20.27 28.66
CA HIS A 580 5.36 -19.14 28.60
C HIS A 580 5.14 -18.66 27.14
N ALA A 581 6.23 -18.45 26.39
CA ALA A 581 6.14 -18.05 24.99
C ALA A 581 5.37 -19.07 24.13
N LEU A 582 5.61 -20.37 24.32
CA LEU A 582 4.96 -21.46 23.57
C LEU A 582 3.46 -21.61 23.89
N LEU A 583 3.07 -21.54 25.17
CA LEU A 583 1.70 -21.81 25.59
C LEU A 583 0.79 -20.57 25.60
N GLU A 584 1.34 -19.35 25.67
CA GLU A 584 0.57 -18.11 25.84
C GLU A 584 0.72 -17.09 24.70
N VAL A 585 1.87 -17.06 23.99
CA VAL A 585 2.19 -15.99 23.02
C VAL A 585 2.29 -16.49 21.57
N GLY A 586 2.88 -17.66 21.32
CA GLY A 586 3.15 -18.21 19.98
C GLY A 586 4.19 -17.44 19.16
N PHE A 587 4.78 -16.39 19.73
CA PHE A 587 5.79 -15.52 19.15
C PHE A 587 6.81 -15.11 20.21
N LEU A 588 8.07 -14.96 19.81
CA LEU A 588 9.16 -14.48 20.67
C LEU A 588 10.31 -13.91 19.83
N TYR A 589 11.24 -13.20 20.46
CA TYR A 589 12.59 -12.97 19.94
C TYR A 589 13.57 -13.95 20.57
N ILE A 590 14.60 -14.33 19.82
CA ILE A 590 15.80 -15.00 20.33
C ILE A 590 17.05 -14.17 20.06
N LYS A 591 17.96 -14.10 21.03
CA LYS A 591 19.31 -13.52 20.92
C LYS A 591 20.38 -14.53 21.32
N ASN A 592 21.65 -14.19 21.08
CA ASN A 592 22.81 -15.04 21.39
C ASN A 592 22.70 -16.44 20.76
N THR A 593 22.29 -16.49 19.48
CA THR A 593 21.95 -17.73 18.76
C THR A 593 23.16 -18.57 18.37
N GLY A 594 24.38 -18.04 18.46
CA GLY A 594 25.62 -18.67 17.99
C GLY A 594 25.94 -18.42 16.51
N ILE A 595 25.10 -17.64 15.81
CA ILE A 595 25.35 -17.21 14.43
C ILE A 595 26.19 -15.91 14.47
N PRO A 596 27.34 -15.82 13.76
CA PRO A 596 28.17 -14.62 13.81
C PRO A 596 27.48 -13.37 13.26
N ASP A 597 27.55 -12.25 13.98
CA ASP A 597 26.95 -10.98 13.55
C ASP A 597 27.51 -10.48 12.21
N GLU A 598 28.78 -10.74 11.93
CA GLU A 598 29.40 -10.44 10.62
C GLU A 598 28.72 -11.19 9.47
N LEU A 599 28.31 -12.45 9.70
CA LEU A 599 27.58 -13.24 8.70
C LEU A 599 26.17 -12.67 8.52
N VAL A 600 25.49 -12.33 9.61
CA VAL A 600 24.16 -11.68 9.57
C VAL A 600 24.22 -10.35 8.80
N ALA A 601 25.24 -9.52 9.05
CA ALA A 601 25.46 -8.27 8.33
C ALA A 601 25.72 -8.50 6.83
N ARG A 602 26.52 -9.52 6.46
CA ARG A 602 26.74 -9.92 5.06
C ARG A 602 25.47 -10.41 4.38
N VAL A 603 24.66 -11.24 5.05
CA VAL A 603 23.35 -11.72 4.57
C VAL A 603 22.39 -10.56 4.31
N ILE A 604 22.31 -9.59 5.23
CA ILE A 604 21.50 -8.37 5.06
C ILE A 604 21.99 -7.53 3.88
N SER A 605 23.30 -7.34 3.75
CA SER A 605 23.91 -6.54 2.69
C SER A 605 23.68 -7.17 1.31
N LEU A 606 24.01 -8.45 1.15
CA LEU A 606 23.86 -9.21 -0.09
C LEU A 606 22.39 -9.41 -0.47
N GLY A 607 21.50 -9.64 0.50
CA GLY A 607 20.05 -9.69 0.26
C GLY A 607 19.49 -8.36 -0.27
N LYS A 608 19.95 -7.22 0.27
CA LYS A 608 19.59 -5.89 -0.26
C LYS A 608 20.20 -5.62 -1.63
N ALA A 609 21.42 -6.09 -1.88
CA ALA A 609 22.11 -5.93 -3.15
C ALA A 609 21.44 -6.75 -4.27
N PHE A 610 20.98 -7.98 -3.98
CA PHE A 610 20.24 -8.82 -4.91
C PHE A 610 19.03 -8.09 -5.51
N PHE A 611 18.17 -7.49 -4.68
CA PHE A 611 17.00 -6.76 -5.19
C PHE A 611 17.35 -5.48 -5.97
N GLN A 612 18.57 -4.95 -5.81
CA GLN A 612 19.11 -3.81 -6.57
C GLN A 612 19.74 -4.21 -7.92
N LEU A 613 19.91 -5.50 -8.20
CA LEU A 613 20.34 -5.98 -9.51
C LEU A 613 19.34 -5.56 -10.62
N PRO A 614 19.80 -5.40 -11.88
CA PRO A 614 18.92 -5.25 -13.03
C PRO A 614 17.87 -6.36 -13.10
N GLU A 615 16.68 -6.08 -13.62
CA GLU A 615 15.61 -7.07 -13.72
C GLU A 615 16.03 -8.30 -14.56
N GLU A 616 16.82 -8.08 -15.61
CA GLU A 616 17.37 -9.13 -16.46
C GLU A 616 18.26 -10.12 -15.69
N GLU A 617 19.11 -9.64 -14.78
CA GLU A 617 19.97 -10.49 -13.94
C GLU A 617 19.13 -11.32 -12.95
N LYS A 618 18.13 -10.70 -12.31
CA LYS A 618 17.20 -11.41 -11.41
C LYS A 618 16.38 -12.46 -12.17
N LEU A 619 16.02 -12.18 -13.42
CA LEU A 619 15.27 -13.10 -14.29
C LEU A 619 16.05 -14.37 -14.70
N LYS A 620 17.38 -14.34 -14.72
CA LYS A 620 18.19 -15.56 -14.97
C LYS A 620 17.92 -16.64 -13.92
N CYS A 621 17.67 -16.25 -12.67
CA CYS A 621 17.34 -17.14 -11.55
C CYS A 621 15.82 -17.26 -11.26
N GLU A 622 14.94 -16.89 -12.20
CA GLU A 622 13.48 -16.90 -12.02
C GLU A 622 12.91 -18.30 -11.70
N MET A 623 12.03 -18.36 -10.70
CA MET A 623 11.47 -19.59 -10.11
C MET A 623 10.88 -20.55 -11.13
N LYS A 624 10.17 -20.04 -12.15
CA LYS A 624 9.56 -20.83 -13.22
C LYS A 624 10.55 -21.63 -14.06
N ASN A 625 11.85 -21.39 -13.92
CA ASN A 625 12.88 -22.15 -14.62
C ASN A 625 13.20 -23.51 -13.96
N ALA A 626 12.66 -23.81 -12.78
CA ALA A 626 12.86 -25.08 -12.09
C ALA A 626 11.55 -25.72 -11.58
N LYS A 627 11.56 -27.06 -11.51
CA LYS A 627 10.46 -27.86 -10.92
C LYS A 627 10.29 -27.67 -9.40
N SER A 628 11.34 -27.20 -8.72
CA SER A 628 11.44 -27.13 -7.26
C SER A 628 10.77 -25.93 -6.62
N PHE A 629 10.28 -24.99 -7.44
CA PHE A 629 9.79 -23.69 -6.99
C PHE A 629 10.86 -22.90 -6.19
N LEU A 630 12.15 -23.09 -6.50
CA LEU A 630 13.25 -22.30 -5.94
C LEU A 630 13.69 -21.24 -6.97
N GLY A 631 14.04 -20.04 -6.52
CA GLY A 631 14.44 -18.93 -7.38
C GLY A 631 13.62 -17.66 -7.17
N TYR A 632 13.89 -16.67 -8.02
CA TYR A 632 13.33 -15.32 -7.99
C TYR A 632 11.86 -15.28 -8.45
N ASN A 633 11.02 -14.50 -7.78
CA ASN A 633 9.66 -14.21 -8.20
C ASN A 633 9.37 -12.69 -8.19
N LYS A 634 8.66 -12.21 -9.23
CA LYS A 634 8.41 -10.78 -9.45
C LYS A 634 7.33 -10.23 -8.52
N LEU A 635 7.34 -8.90 -8.37
CA LEU A 635 6.32 -8.15 -7.66
C LEU A 635 4.90 -8.49 -8.14
N GLY A 636 4.06 -9.02 -7.25
CA GLY A 636 2.65 -9.29 -7.52
C GLY A 636 2.35 -10.60 -8.27
N MET A 637 3.32 -11.51 -8.39
CA MET A 637 3.12 -12.81 -9.05
C MET A 637 2.62 -13.92 -8.12
N GLU A 638 2.76 -13.78 -6.80
CA GLU A 638 2.30 -14.79 -5.84
C GLU A 638 0.85 -14.55 -5.41
N ILE A 639 0.05 -15.62 -5.36
CA ILE A 639 -1.34 -15.60 -4.93
C ILE A 639 -1.48 -16.32 -3.58
N THR A 640 -1.98 -15.60 -2.57
CA THR A 640 -2.34 -16.13 -1.24
C THR A 640 -3.82 -15.84 -0.98
N ARG A 641 -4.61 -16.88 -0.64
CA ARG A 641 -6.07 -16.77 -0.39
C ARG A 641 -6.82 -15.97 -1.48
N PHE A 642 -6.51 -16.24 -2.75
CA PHE A 642 -7.06 -15.55 -3.93
C PHE A 642 -6.77 -14.05 -4.03
N GLN A 643 -5.86 -13.51 -3.21
CA GLN A 643 -5.35 -12.14 -3.29
C GLN A 643 -3.89 -12.14 -3.75
N THR A 644 -3.52 -11.12 -4.53
CA THR A 644 -2.14 -10.88 -4.96
C THR A 644 -1.31 -10.34 -3.79
N ASP A 645 -0.17 -10.99 -3.51
CA ASP A 645 0.79 -10.45 -2.55
C ASP A 645 1.74 -9.45 -3.22
N TRP A 646 1.79 -8.22 -2.68
CA TRP A 646 2.56 -7.10 -3.23
C TRP A 646 4.02 -7.11 -2.77
N ARG A 647 4.72 -8.22 -3.06
CA ARG A 647 6.12 -8.43 -2.73
C ARG A 647 6.94 -9.00 -3.88
N GLU A 648 8.22 -8.63 -3.90
CA GLU A 648 9.28 -9.25 -4.71
C GLU A 648 10.07 -10.20 -3.79
N GLN A 649 10.52 -11.37 -4.28
CA GLN A 649 11.22 -12.35 -3.44
C GLN A 649 12.18 -13.27 -4.20
N ILE A 650 13.04 -13.97 -3.46
CA ILE A 650 13.80 -15.12 -3.94
C ILE A 650 13.62 -16.25 -2.92
N ASP A 651 13.12 -17.40 -3.37
CA ASP A 651 12.92 -18.59 -2.53
C ASP A 651 14.16 -19.48 -2.63
N LEU A 652 14.80 -19.78 -1.51
CA LEU A 652 16.02 -20.60 -1.42
C LEU A 652 15.81 -21.74 -0.42
N SER A 653 16.68 -22.75 -0.43
CA SER A 653 16.62 -23.88 0.51
C SER A 653 17.99 -24.52 0.75
N THR A 654 18.09 -25.41 1.75
CA THR A 654 19.22 -26.34 1.88
C THR A 654 19.41 -27.06 0.52
N PRO A 655 20.55 -26.91 -0.18
CA PRO A 655 20.74 -27.50 -1.49
C PRO A 655 20.65 -29.03 -1.47
N HIS A 656 19.89 -29.59 -2.40
CA HIS A 656 19.72 -31.04 -2.56
C HIS A 656 20.08 -31.48 -3.99
N PRO A 657 20.43 -32.76 -4.22
CA PRO A 657 20.51 -33.29 -5.58
C PRO A 657 19.13 -33.26 -6.25
N ILE A 658 19.12 -33.29 -7.59
CA ILE A 658 17.88 -33.46 -8.36
C ILE A 658 17.42 -34.93 -8.19
N PRO A 659 16.14 -35.19 -7.87
CA PRO A 659 15.63 -36.56 -7.68
C PRO A 659 15.61 -37.37 -8.99
N GLY A 660 15.57 -38.69 -8.84
CA GLY A 660 15.44 -39.64 -9.95
C GLY A 660 14.10 -39.53 -10.69
N PRO A 661 14.01 -40.03 -11.94
CA PRO A 661 12.79 -39.95 -12.75
C PRO A 661 11.62 -40.78 -12.18
N ASP A 662 11.93 -41.82 -11.41
CA ASP A 662 10.96 -42.74 -10.80
C ASP A 662 10.56 -42.34 -9.35
N GLU A 663 11.10 -41.24 -8.83
CA GLU A 663 10.75 -40.75 -7.49
C GLU A 663 9.36 -40.10 -7.45
N PRO A 664 8.67 -40.12 -6.29
CA PRO A 664 7.40 -39.44 -6.11
C PRO A 664 7.48 -37.95 -6.47
N LEU A 665 6.47 -37.40 -7.16
CA LEU A 665 6.53 -36.04 -7.73
C LEU A 665 6.86 -34.95 -6.71
N TYR A 666 6.50 -35.10 -5.43
CA TYR A 666 6.83 -34.12 -4.39
C TYR A 666 8.34 -34.06 -4.07
N ARG A 667 9.11 -35.10 -4.40
CA ARG A 667 10.58 -35.08 -4.28
C ARG A 667 11.22 -34.03 -5.19
N ASN A 668 10.55 -33.58 -6.26
CA ASN A 668 11.01 -32.43 -7.07
C ASN A 668 11.15 -31.12 -6.28
N LEU A 669 10.57 -31.01 -5.07
CA LEU A 669 10.79 -29.88 -4.14
C LEU A 669 12.22 -29.86 -3.55
N LEU A 670 12.93 -31.00 -3.59
CA LEU A 670 14.34 -31.14 -3.28
C LEU A 670 15.13 -30.91 -4.58
N ALA A 671 15.97 -29.88 -4.61
CA ALA A 671 16.82 -29.56 -5.76
C ALA A 671 17.93 -28.57 -5.35
N PRO A 672 18.88 -28.27 -6.25
CA PRO A 672 19.74 -27.11 -6.10
C PRO A 672 18.93 -25.81 -6.20
N ASN A 673 19.40 -24.74 -5.56
CA ASN A 673 18.82 -23.41 -5.73
C ASN A 673 19.19 -22.82 -7.11
N LEU A 674 18.33 -21.95 -7.63
CA LEU A 674 18.68 -21.03 -8.71
C LEU A 674 19.37 -19.81 -8.10
N TRP A 675 20.69 -19.70 -8.29
CA TRP A 675 21.51 -18.60 -7.78
C TRP A 675 21.60 -17.44 -8.78
N PRO A 676 21.79 -16.18 -8.33
CA PRO A 676 22.26 -15.12 -9.21
C PRO A 676 23.65 -15.45 -9.77
N ASP A 677 24.03 -14.79 -10.85
CA ASP A 677 25.36 -14.94 -11.45
C ASP A 677 26.46 -14.46 -10.49
N GLU A 678 27.55 -15.22 -10.38
CA GLU A 678 28.64 -14.97 -9.42
C GLU A 678 29.49 -13.74 -9.82
N GLU A 679 29.53 -13.36 -11.10
CA GLU A 679 30.14 -12.09 -11.53
C GLU A 679 29.24 -10.90 -11.22
N ALA A 680 27.92 -11.08 -11.31
CA ALA A 680 26.93 -10.03 -11.03
C ALA A 680 26.74 -9.76 -9.52
N LEU A 681 26.85 -10.80 -8.68
CA LEU A 681 26.75 -10.66 -7.21
C LEU A 681 27.69 -11.62 -6.45
N PRO A 682 29.01 -11.33 -6.44
CA PRO A 682 30.03 -12.21 -5.85
C PRO A 682 29.76 -12.57 -4.38
N GLY A 683 29.96 -13.84 -4.05
CA GLY A 683 29.84 -14.39 -2.70
C GLY A 683 28.40 -14.59 -2.20
N PHE A 684 27.37 -14.25 -2.99
CA PHE A 684 25.97 -14.43 -2.59
C PHE A 684 25.67 -15.88 -2.20
N ARG A 685 26.03 -16.83 -3.08
CA ARG A 685 25.81 -18.25 -2.86
C ARG A 685 26.47 -18.73 -1.58
N ALA A 686 27.78 -18.50 -1.43
CA ALA A 686 28.55 -18.99 -0.30
C ALA A 686 28.00 -18.47 1.05
N VAL A 687 27.64 -17.18 1.11
CA VAL A 687 27.06 -16.57 2.33
C VAL A 687 25.70 -17.17 2.67
N PHE A 688 24.82 -17.35 1.68
CA PHE A 688 23.49 -17.89 1.94
C PHE A 688 23.52 -19.40 2.26
N GLU A 689 24.42 -20.19 1.65
CA GLU A 689 24.64 -21.60 2.02
C GLU A 689 25.18 -21.72 3.45
N GLU A 690 26.17 -20.91 3.85
CA GLU A 690 26.70 -20.87 5.22
C GLU A 690 25.63 -20.46 6.25
N TYR A 691 24.87 -19.41 5.94
CA TYR A 691 23.79 -18.92 6.80
C TYR A 691 22.66 -19.95 6.95
N MET A 692 22.22 -20.59 5.86
CA MET A 692 21.19 -21.63 5.94
C MET A 692 21.64 -22.84 6.76
N ARG A 693 22.92 -23.22 6.69
CA ARG A 693 23.49 -24.30 7.52
C ARG A 693 23.42 -23.94 9.01
N LEU A 694 23.92 -22.77 9.40
CA LEU A 694 23.91 -22.32 10.80
C LEU A 694 22.49 -22.08 11.34
N MET A 695 21.57 -21.58 10.52
CA MET A 695 20.16 -21.48 10.87
C MET A 695 19.52 -22.87 11.05
N GLY A 696 19.92 -23.86 10.24
CA GLY A 696 19.52 -25.26 10.41
C GLY A 696 19.94 -25.80 11.77
N ASP A 697 21.24 -25.78 12.08
CA ASP A 697 21.82 -26.22 13.35
C ASP A 697 21.13 -25.55 14.56
N MET A 698 20.96 -24.23 14.49
CA MET A 698 20.30 -23.43 15.52
C MET A 698 18.82 -23.81 15.67
N SER A 699 18.09 -23.98 14.58
CA SER A 699 16.67 -24.36 14.63
C SER A 699 16.46 -25.74 15.24
N MET A 700 17.34 -26.71 14.95
CA MET A 700 17.28 -28.04 15.56
C MET A 700 17.51 -27.94 17.07
N ARG A 701 18.53 -27.19 17.52
CA ARG A 701 18.75 -26.91 18.95
C ARG A 701 17.53 -26.25 19.61
N PHE A 702 16.90 -25.28 18.95
CA PHE A 702 15.73 -24.59 19.47
C PHE A 702 14.51 -25.52 19.58
N THR A 703 14.25 -26.38 18.60
CA THR A 703 13.13 -27.35 18.64
C THR A 703 13.31 -28.38 19.77
N ARG A 704 14.54 -28.78 20.09
CA ARG A 704 14.84 -29.62 21.26
C ARG A 704 14.57 -28.89 22.58
N LEU A 705 14.92 -27.61 22.69
CA LEU A 705 14.54 -26.76 23.84
C LEU A 705 13.02 -26.62 23.96
N CYS A 706 12.28 -26.54 22.85
CA CYS A 706 10.81 -26.54 22.87
C CYS A 706 10.25 -27.85 23.43
N ALA A 707 10.84 -29.01 23.08
CA ALA A 707 10.46 -30.31 23.64
C ALA A 707 10.64 -30.34 25.16
N GLU A 708 11.84 -29.98 25.65
CA GLU A 708 12.12 -29.90 27.09
C GLU A 708 11.19 -28.90 27.81
N ALA A 709 10.89 -27.76 27.19
CA ALA A 709 9.99 -26.76 27.76
C ALA A 709 8.57 -27.30 27.95
N ILE A 710 8.04 -28.09 27.01
CA ILE A 710 6.74 -28.77 27.14
C ILE A 710 6.83 -30.16 27.81
N GLY A 711 7.98 -30.51 28.37
CA GLY A 711 8.19 -31.72 29.19
C GLY A 711 8.26 -33.03 28.41
N LEU A 712 8.52 -32.97 27.11
CA LEU A 712 8.86 -34.12 26.27
C LEU A 712 10.36 -34.46 26.40
N GLU A 713 10.73 -35.64 25.93
CA GLU A 713 12.14 -36.00 25.70
C GLU A 713 12.80 -35.03 24.70
N VAL A 714 14.09 -34.76 24.91
CA VAL A 714 14.85 -33.74 24.17
C VAL A 714 14.85 -33.96 22.66
N ASP A 715 14.77 -35.20 22.20
CA ASP A 715 14.77 -35.64 20.80
C ASP A 715 13.38 -35.99 20.26
N ALA A 716 12.29 -35.70 20.99
CA ALA A 716 10.94 -36.14 20.62
C ALA A 716 10.46 -35.66 19.23
N PHE A 717 11.01 -34.56 18.72
CA PHE A 717 10.75 -34.06 17.36
C PHE A 717 11.70 -34.61 16.30
N ASP A 718 12.83 -35.22 16.66
CA ASP A 718 13.88 -35.64 15.71
C ASP A 718 13.34 -36.60 14.64
N ARG A 719 12.33 -37.43 14.98
CA ARG A 719 11.60 -38.33 14.07
C ARG A 719 10.86 -37.65 12.91
N PHE A 720 10.64 -36.33 12.96
CA PHE A 720 9.98 -35.57 11.90
C PHE A 720 10.97 -34.89 10.93
N PHE A 721 12.27 -35.12 11.09
CA PHE A 721 13.31 -34.53 10.25
C PHE A 721 14.15 -35.58 9.52
N ASP A 722 14.50 -35.31 8.26
CA ASP A 722 15.47 -36.11 7.52
C ASP A 722 16.90 -35.79 8.02
N SER A 723 17.84 -36.74 7.90
CA SER A 723 19.25 -36.51 8.25
C SER A 723 19.90 -35.39 7.41
N SER A 724 19.40 -35.18 6.20
CA SER A 724 19.68 -34.02 5.34
C SER A 724 18.44 -33.13 5.23
N GLN A 725 17.89 -32.65 6.34
CA GLN A 725 16.62 -31.89 6.29
C GLN A 725 16.71 -30.68 5.36
N GLN A 726 15.74 -30.56 4.43
CA GLN A 726 15.54 -29.32 3.70
C GLN A 726 14.90 -28.28 4.63
N HIS A 727 15.61 -27.20 4.88
CA HIS A 727 15.05 -25.97 5.42
C HIS A 727 14.91 -24.95 4.29
N LYS A 728 14.03 -23.96 4.44
CA LYS A 728 13.74 -23.00 3.36
C LYS A 728 13.84 -21.55 3.81
N LEU A 729 14.29 -20.70 2.91
CA LEU A 729 13.95 -19.29 2.88
C LEU A 729 12.70 -19.18 1.99
N LYS A 730 11.49 -19.23 2.61
CA LYS A 730 10.13 -19.29 2.00
C LYS A 730 9.75 -20.61 1.25
N ILE A 731 8.53 -21.20 1.26
CA ILE A 731 7.19 -21.07 1.93
C ILE A 731 6.61 -22.51 2.06
N VAL A 732 5.68 -22.91 2.93
CA VAL A 732 5.29 -22.64 4.34
C VAL A 732 4.42 -23.86 4.70
N ASN A 733 4.95 -24.77 5.50
CA ASN A 733 4.28 -25.88 6.19
C ASN A 733 5.29 -26.44 7.22
N MET A 734 5.42 -25.75 8.36
CA MET A 734 6.65 -25.79 9.17
C MET A 734 6.32 -25.83 10.67
N LEU A 735 7.26 -26.32 11.49
CA LEU A 735 7.12 -26.35 12.96
C LEU A 735 7.44 -24.99 13.58
N THR A 736 8.56 -24.40 13.15
CA THR A 736 9.01 -23.06 13.59
C THR A 736 9.48 -22.25 12.38
N SER A 737 9.29 -20.92 12.45
CA SER A 737 9.85 -19.98 11.49
C SER A 737 10.62 -18.89 12.23
N TYR A 738 11.70 -18.42 11.60
CA TYR A 738 12.70 -17.52 12.16
C TYR A 738 12.87 -16.36 11.20
N LEU A 739 12.59 -15.14 11.62
CA LEU A 739 12.62 -13.95 10.79
C LEU A 739 13.73 -13.01 11.23
N LEU A 740 14.66 -12.77 10.30
CA LEU A 740 15.59 -11.64 10.39
C LEU A 740 14.92 -10.39 9.81
N GLN A 741 14.66 -9.39 10.66
CA GLN A 741 14.12 -8.09 10.27
C GLN A 741 15.23 -7.20 9.69
N ALA A 742 15.64 -7.49 8.46
CA ALA A 742 16.78 -6.89 7.76
C ALA A 742 16.71 -5.36 7.49
N SER A 743 15.72 -4.65 8.03
CA SER A 743 15.61 -3.18 8.00
C SER A 743 14.76 -2.69 9.17
N HIS A 744 15.08 -1.49 9.68
CA HIS A 744 14.40 -0.84 10.83
C HIS A 744 12.93 -0.41 10.57
N HIS A 745 12.32 -0.79 9.44
CA HIS A 745 10.90 -0.57 9.17
C HIS A 745 10.02 -1.45 10.08
N ARG A 746 9.22 -0.81 10.94
CA ARG A 746 8.10 -1.44 11.65
C ARG A 746 7.07 -1.99 10.65
N GLY A 747 6.26 -2.96 11.07
CA GLY A 747 5.13 -3.46 10.29
C GLY A 747 4.70 -4.89 10.58
N LEU A 748 5.55 -5.73 11.17
CA LEU A 748 5.11 -7.04 11.68
C LEU A 748 4.27 -6.82 12.95
N GLN A 749 3.09 -7.43 12.99
CA GLN A 749 2.17 -7.39 14.13
C GLN A 749 1.60 -8.77 14.41
N VAL A 750 1.45 -9.09 15.69
CA VAL A 750 0.93 -10.37 16.20
C VAL A 750 -0.39 -10.09 16.92
N GLN A 751 -1.43 -10.90 16.67
CA GLN A 751 -2.72 -10.70 17.32
C GLN A 751 -2.76 -11.42 18.66
N ASN A 752 -3.12 -10.73 19.74
CA ASN A 752 -3.32 -11.34 21.04
C ASN A 752 -4.75 -11.94 21.18
N ALA A 753 -5.02 -12.68 22.27
CA ALA A 753 -6.32 -13.30 22.52
C ALA A 753 -7.50 -12.31 22.72
N GLU A 754 -7.24 -11.03 22.98
CA GLU A 754 -8.26 -9.96 23.00
C GLU A 754 -8.57 -9.42 21.59
N GLY A 755 -7.85 -9.89 20.57
CA GLY A 755 -7.95 -9.43 19.18
C GLY A 755 -7.11 -8.19 18.88
N ALA A 756 -6.38 -7.66 19.87
CA ALA A 756 -5.50 -6.51 19.71
C ALA A 756 -4.22 -6.89 18.96
N TRP A 757 -3.73 -5.98 18.12
CA TRP A 757 -2.51 -6.19 17.33
C TRP A 757 -1.31 -5.61 18.07
N VAL A 758 -0.44 -6.49 18.55
CA VAL A 758 0.82 -6.17 19.25
C VAL A 758 1.94 -6.00 18.21
N ASP A 759 2.67 -4.90 18.27
CA ASP A 759 3.78 -4.64 17.35
C ASP A 759 5.01 -5.51 17.64
N CYS A 760 5.66 -5.98 16.58
CA CYS A 760 6.93 -6.69 16.61
C CYS A 760 8.03 -5.82 15.94
N PRO A 761 8.60 -4.82 16.66
CA PRO A 761 9.60 -3.91 16.10
C PRO A 761 10.91 -4.65 15.73
N PRO A 762 11.68 -4.16 14.75
CA PRO A 762 13.03 -4.68 14.51
C PRO A 762 13.93 -4.45 15.74
N ILE A 763 14.62 -5.49 16.21
CA ILE A 763 15.61 -5.40 17.30
C ILE A 763 16.91 -6.02 16.78
N ASP A 764 18.01 -5.24 16.78
CA ASP A 764 19.31 -5.69 16.28
C ASP A 764 19.89 -6.82 17.14
N GLY A 765 20.62 -7.75 16.52
CA GLY A 765 21.15 -8.95 17.19
C GLY A 765 20.11 -10.02 17.54
N THR A 766 18.88 -9.91 17.03
CA THR A 766 17.79 -10.85 17.31
C THR A 766 17.16 -11.47 16.06
N PHE A 767 16.52 -12.62 16.25
CA PHE A 767 15.59 -13.21 15.30
C PHE A 767 14.20 -13.32 15.94
N VAL A 768 13.14 -12.98 15.21
CA VAL A 768 11.77 -13.28 15.65
C VAL A 768 11.48 -14.75 15.34
N VAL A 769 10.98 -15.49 16.31
CA VAL A 769 10.47 -16.86 16.12
C VAL A 769 8.96 -16.85 16.21
N ALA A 770 8.31 -17.42 15.20
CA ALA A 770 6.88 -17.71 15.19
C ALA A 770 6.65 -19.22 15.20
N ILE A 771 5.75 -19.67 16.08
CA ILE A 771 5.37 -21.08 16.19
C ILE A 771 4.34 -21.40 15.10
N GLY A 772 4.65 -22.41 14.28
CA GLY A 772 3.84 -22.79 13.13
C GLY A 772 2.69 -23.74 13.49
N GLN A 773 1.63 -23.72 12.67
CA GLN A 773 0.47 -24.60 12.80
C GLN A 773 0.83 -26.10 12.83
N GLY A 774 1.96 -26.50 12.23
CA GLY A 774 2.45 -27.87 12.32
C GLY A 774 2.81 -28.26 13.76
N MET A 775 3.47 -27.39 14.52
CA MET A 775 3.84 -27.63 15.90
C MET A 775 2.62 -27.57 16.84
N GLU A 776 1.66 -26.70 16.54
CA GLU A 776 0.34 -26.67 17.20
C GLU A 776 -0.42 -27.99 16.99
N ALA A 777 -0.46 -28.50 15.76
CA ALA A 777 -1.09 -29.78 15.43
C ALA A 777 -0.42 -30.97 16.11
N LEU A 778 0.91 -31.08 16.02
CA LEU A 778 1.68 -32.16 16.65
C LEU A 778 1.47 -32.18 18.17
N THR A 779 1.44 -31.00 18.81
CA THR A 779 1.31 -30.87 20.27
C THR A 779 -0.14 -30.76 20.76
N GLN A 780 -1.13 -31.05 19.91
CA GLN A 780 -2.56 -31.03 20.25
C GLN A 780 -3.03 -29.69 20.85
N GLY A 781 -2.53 -28.57 20.31
CA GLY A 781 -2.89 -27.21 20.74
C GLY A 781 -2.16 -26.69 21.99
N VAL A 782 -1.17 -27.43 22.50
CA VAL A 782 -0.32 -26.97 23.63
C VAL A 782 0.59 -25.82 23.22
N CYS A 783 1.28 -25.94 22.08
CA CYS A 783 2.05 -24.85 21.49
C CYS A 783 1.14 -24.03 20.57
N GLN A 784 0.95 -22.75 20.86
CA GLN A 784 0.00 -21.89 20.14
C GLN A 784 0.63 -21.33 18.85
N SER A 785 -0.08 -21.43 17.73
CA SER A 785 0.26 -20.73 16.48
C SER A 785 -0.56 -19.44 16.38
N THR A 786 0.06 -18.32 16.73
CA THR A 786 -0.64 -17.03 16.86
C THR A 786 -0.71 -16.29 15.52
N THR A 787 -1.88 -15.74 15.17
CA THR A 787 -2.08 -15.02 13.91
C THR A 787 -1.15 -13.81 13.83
N HIS A 788 -0.52 -13.60 12.68
CA HIS A 788 0.24 -12.39 12.41
C HIS A 788 -0.10 -11.72 11.08
N ARG A 789 0.40 -10.50 10.91
CA ARG A 789 0.25 -9.70 9.69
C ARG A 789 1.46 -8.82 9.46
N VAL A 790 1.62 -8.37 8.22
CA VAL A 790 2.65 -7.39 7.84
C VAL A 790 1.97 -6.16 7.23
N LEU A 791 2.13 -5.02 7.89
CA LEU A 791 1.74 -3.72 7.35
C LEU A 791 2.76 -3.26 6.31
N SER A 792 2.25 -2.76 5.18
CA SER A 792 3.08 -2.11 4.16
C SER A 792 3.75 -0.85 4.70
N PRO A 793 5.04 -0.58 4.37
CA PRO A 793 5.72 0.63 4.80
C PRO A 793 4.99 1.92 4.38
N ALA A 794 5.04 2.94 5.25
CA ALA A 794 4.45 4.24 4.97
C ALA A 794 5.01 4.82 3.66
N ARG A 795 4.16 5.47 2.85
CA ARG A 795 4.56 6.03 1.54
C ARG A 795 5.73 7.01 1.68
N GLY A 796 6.87 6.64 1.12
CA GLY A 796 8.10 7.43 1.16
C GLY A 796 9.17 6.95 2.15
N SER A 797 8.86 6.00 3.03
CA SER A 797 9.82 5.42 3.99
C SER A 797 10.85 4.47 3.37
N GLY A 798 10.60 3.97 2.15
CA GLY A 798 11.48 3.02 1.44
C GLY A 798 10.93 1.59 1.43
N ALA A 799 11.81 0.62 1.14
CA ALA A 799 11.48 -0.79 1.12
C ALA A 799 11.84 -1.46 2.46
N ARG A 800 10.91 -2.27 3.00
CA ARG A 800 11.15 -3.14 4.15
C ARG A 800 11.74 -4.46 3.66
N TYR A 801 12.87 -4.85 4.24
CA TYR A 801 13.54 -6.11 3.96
C TYR A 801 13.28 -7.11 5.08
N SER A 802 13.17 -8.39 4.73
CA SER A 802 12.85 -9.48 5.66
C SER A 802 13.41 -10.77 5.09
N ILE A 803 14.15 -11.51 5.90
CA ILE A 803 14.80 -12.76 5.50
C ILE A 803 14.25 -13.87 6.41
N PRO A 804 13.09 -14.45 6.06
CA PRO A 804 12.46 -15.49 6.85
C PRO A 804 13.04 -16.87 6.50
N PHE A 805 13.66 -17.51 7.49
CA PHE A 805 14.06 -18.91 7.48
C PHE A 805 12.98 -19.76 8.12
N PHE A 806 12.78 -20.95 7.57
CA PHE A 806 11.73 -21.87 7.97
C PHE A 806 12.32 -23.26 8.17
N GLN A 807 12.14 -23.82 9.36
CA GLN A 807 12.54 -25.18 9.66
C GLN A 807 11.57 -26.15 8.98
N GLY A 808 12.02 -26.72 7.85
CA GLY A 808 11.28 -27.80 7.19
C GLY A 808 11.32 -29.09 8.00
N VAL A 809 10.39 -29.96 7.67
CA VAL A 809 10.21 -31.33 8.18
C VAL A 809 10.26 -32.31 7.01
N SER A 810 10.42 -33.61 7.29
CA SER A 810 10.53 -34.63 6.27
C SER A 810 9.31 -34.64 5.35
N TYR A 811 9.53 -34.71 4.04
CA TYR A 811 8.42 -34.81 3.08
C TYR A 811 7.69 -36.16 3.13
N ASP A 812 8.31 -37.18 3.72
CA ASP A 812 7.69 -38.49 3.94
C ASP A 812 6.94 -38.58 5.28
N ALA A 813 7.00 -37.53 6.12
CA ALA A 813 6.34 -37.51 7.43
C ALA A 813 4.81 -37.69 7.33
N THR A 814 4.29 -38.46 8.28
CA THR A 814 2.87 -38.75 8.51
C THR A 814 2.26 -37.80 9.53
N PHE A 815 0.92 -37.65 9.50
CA PHE A 815 0.17 -36.78 10.41
C PHE A 815 -0.11 -37.46 11.76
N GLU A 816 0.94 -37.65 12.55
CA GLU A 816 0.90 -38.23 13.90
C GLU A 816 0.93 -37.14 14.97
N SER A 817 0.20 -37.32 16.08
CA SER A 817 0.29 -36.41 17.23
C SER A 817 1.36 -36.90 18.23
N MET A 818 1.77 -36.01 19.12
CA MET A 818 2.75 -36.27 20.18
C MET A 818 2.06 -36.44 21.52
N ASP A 819 2.55 -37.35 22.34
CA ASP A 819 2.07 -37.60 23.69
C ASP A 819 2.63 -36.57 24.69
N VAL A 820 2.19 -35.32 24.55
CA VAL A 820 2.55 -34.23 25.47
C VAL A 820 2.06 -34.59 26.89
N PRO A 821 2.90 -34.44 27.95
CA PRO A 821 2.50 -34.81 29.31
C PRO A 821 1.23 -34.10 29.80
N GLU A 822 0.35 -34.84 30.48
CA GLU A 822 -0.93 -34.33 30.97
C GLU A 822 -0.81 -33.09 31.87
N LYS A 823 0.28 -32.98 32.65
CA LYS A 823 0.56 -31.76 33.45
C LYS A 823 0.67 -30.49 32.59
N VAL A 824 1.15 -30.60 31.35
CA VAL A 824 1.35 -29.47 30.43
C VAL A 824 0.10 -29.21 29.60
N LYS A 825 -0.66 -30.26 29.25
CA LYS A 825 -2.03 -30.10 28.73
C LYS A 825 -2.94 -29.39 29.74
N ALA A 826 -2.87 -29.74 31.02
CA ALA A 826 -3.60 -29.07 32.10
C ALA A 826 -3.22 -27.58 32.22
N LEU A 827 -1.91 -27.25 32.20
CA LEU A 827 -1.43 -25.87 32.16
C LEU A 827 -2.01 -25.08 30.96
N ARG A 828 -2.07 -25.69 29.77
CA ARG A 828 -2.70 -25.07 28.59
C ARG A 828 -4.21 -24.85 28.79
N GLN A 829 -4.92 -25.81 29.39
CA GLN A 829 -6.35 -25.67 29.70
C GLN A 829 -6.60 -24.54 30.71
N GLU A 830 -5.77 -24.39 31.74
CA GLU A 830 -5.85 -23.24 32.66
C GLU A 830 -5.54 -21.91 31.96
N ILE A 831 -4.65 -21.89 30.97
CA ILE A 831 -4.38 -20.70 30.15
C ILE A 831 -5.58 -20.34 29.29
N LEU A 832 -6.21 -21.31 28.62
CA LEU A 832 -7.42 -21.10 27.80
C LEU A 832 -8.59 -20.61 28.66
N GLN A 833 -8.81 -21.21 29.84
CA GLN A 833 -9.81 -20.74 30.79
C GLN A 833 -9.52 -19.32 31.31
N ARG A 834 -8.24 -18.94 31.43
CA ARG A 834 -7.84 -17.59 31.85
C ARG A 834 -7.85 -16.53 30.75
N ARG A 835 -7.64 -16.90 29.50
CA ARG A 835 -7.40 -15.96 28.38
C ARG A 835 -8.42 -16.04 27.24
N GLY A 836 -9.36 -16.98 27.29
CA GLY A 836 -10.21 -17.31 26.15
C GLY A 836 -9.45 -18.09 25.07
N GLU A 837 -10.19 -18.53 24.06
CA GLU A 837 -9.64 -19.16 22.86
C GLU A 837 -9.18 -18.12 21.84
N LYS A 838 -8.39 -18.56 20.84
CA LYS A 838 -7.97 -17.70 19.73
C LYS A 838 -9.20 -17.30 18.89
N LEU A 839 -9.34 -16.01 18.59
CA LEU A 839 -10.51 -15.45 17.89
C LEU A 839 -10.67 -15.84 16.41
N ASP A 840 -9.64 -16.44 15.80
CA ASP A 840 -9.57 -16.71 14.36
C ASP A 840 -9.78 -18.20 14.03
N ASP A 841 -10.89 -18.51 13.36
CA ASP A 841 -11.07 -19.75 12.59
C ASP A 841 -10.24 -19.69 11.29
N ILE A 842 -8.92 -19.84 11.41
CA ILE A 842 -8.06 -20.10 10.24
C ILE A 842 -8.26 -21.55 9.83
N GLU A 843 -8.90 -21.76 8.68
CA GLU A 843 -9.03 -23.06 8.03
C GLU A 843 -7.69 -23.80 8.00
N PHE A 844 -7.67 -24.95 8.65
CA PHE A 844 -6.45 -25.69 8.96
C PHE A 844 -5.90 -26.31 7.67
N THR A 845 -4.70 -25.88 7.23
CA THR A 845 -4.05 -26.41 6.01
C THR A 845 -3.84 -27.93 6.05
N PHE A 846 -3.94 -28.53 7.24
CA PHE A 846 -3.88 -29.97 7.49
C PHE A 846 -5.27 -30.59 7.64
N ILE A 847 -5.96 -30.80 6.52
CA ILE A 847 -7.17 -31.64 6.51
C ILE A 847 -6.74 -33.10 6.65
N LYS A 848 -6.90 -33.65 7.86
CA LYS A 848 -6.53 -35.04 8.17
C LYS A 848 -7.32 -36.00 7.29
N GLY A 849 -6.60 -36.78 6.47
CA GLY A 849 -7.19 -37.76 5.55
C GLY A 849 -7.20 -37.36 4.06
N THR A 850 -6.83 -36.13 3.70
CA THR A 850 -6.73 -35.72 2.28
C THR A 850 -5.42 -36.16 1.60
N TRP A 851 -4.31 -36.18 2.35
CA TRP A 851 -2.97 -36.50 1.84
C TRP A 851 -2.33 -37.61 2.67
N SER A 852 -1.52 -38.46 2.03
CA SER A 852 -0.83 -39.56 2.72
C SER A 852 0.47 -39.10 3.36
N ARG A 853 1.15 -38.14 2.72
CA ARG A 853 2.45 -37.60 3.13
C ARG A 853 2.48 -36.08 3.06
N LEU A 854 3.31 -35.48 3.89
CA LEU A 854 3.47 -34.02 3.96
C LEU A 854 3.96 -33.38 2.65
N GLY A 855 4.82 -34.08 1.90
CA GLY A 855 5.32 -33.64 0.61
C GLY A 855 4.23 -33.45 -0.44
N GLU A 856 3.22 -34.31 -0.47
CA GLU A 856 2.10 -34.24 -1.42
C GLU A 856 1.29 -32.95 -1.21
N ALA A 857 0.88 -32.70 0.04
CA ALA A 857 0.19 -31.48 0.44
C ALA A 857 1.01 -30.22 0.09
N THR A 858 2.33 -30.27 0.35
CA THR A 858 3.25 -29.16 0.10
C THR A 858 3.42 -28.88 -1.40
N LEU A 859 3.54 -29.91 -2.24
CA LEU A 859 3.62 -29.77 -3.69
C LEU A 859 2.34 -29.13 -4.25
N MET A 860 1.17 -29.64 -3.85
CA MET A 860 -0.12 -29.16 -4.35
C MET A 860 -0.39 -27.71 -3.94
N ASN A 861 0.00 -27.32 -2.72
CA ASN A 861 -0.03 -25.92 -2.29
C ASN A 861 0.92 -25.02 -3.11
N ARG A 862 2.14 -25.49 -3.44
CA ARG A 862 3.06 -24.71 -4.30
C ARG A 862 2.53 -24.56 -5.73
N ILE A 863 1.94 -25.60 -6.33
CA ILE A 863 1.28 -25.51 -7.64
C ILE A 863 0.10 -24.52 -7.61
N LYS A 864 -0.68 -24.50 -6.51
CA LYS A 864 -1.80 -23.56 -6.32
C LYS A 864 -1.34 -22.10 -6.18
N SER A 865 -0.23 -21.83 -5.48
CA SER A 865 0.29 -20.47 -5.26
C SER A 865 1.15 -19.92 -6.40
N HIS A 866 1.81 -20.79 -7.17
CA HIS A 866 2.68 -20.44 -8.30
C HIS A 866 2.18 -21.13 -9.59
N PRO A 867 1.07 -20.64 -10.18
CA PRO A 867 0.45 -21.29 -11.33
C PRO A 867 1.32 -21.26 -12.58
N ASP A 868 2.28 -20.34 -12.70
CA ASP A 868 3.24 -20.26 -13.80
C ASP A 868 4.25 -21.43 -13.79
N VAL A 869 4.75 -21.79 -12.61
CA VAL A 869 5.55 -23.01 -12.39
C VAL A 869 4.67 -24.25 -12.64
N GLY A 870 3.42 -24.20 -12.18
CA GLY A 870 2.41 -25.24 -12.40
C GLY A 870 2.13 -25.51 -13.87
N GLU A 871 1.91 -24.49 -14.69
CA GLU A 871 1.63 -24.61 -16.13
C GLU A 871 2.83 -25.19 -16.89
N ARG A 872 4.05 -24.81 -16.52
CA ARG A 872 5.26 -25.27 -17.21
C ARG A 872 5.70 -26.68 -16.82
N TRP A 873 5.54 -27.08 -15.56
CA TRP A 873 6.13 -28.31 -15.02
C TRP A 873 5.13 -29.33 -14.49
N TYR A 874 3.90 -28.92 -14.15
CA TYR A 874 2.86 -29.77 -13.53
C TYR A 874 1.45 -29.53 -14.12
N PRO A 875 1.27 -29.41 -15.45
CA PRO A 875 0.03 -28.90 -16.04
C PRO A 875 -1.22 -29.72 -15.67
N GLU A 876 -1.11 -31.04 -15.61
CA GLU A 876 -2.24 -31.92 -15.24
C GLU A 876 -2.65 -31.76 -13.76
N LEU A 877 -1.69 -31.57 -12.83
CA LEU A 877 -2.00 -31.31 -11.42
C LEU A 877 -2.64 -29.94 -11.24
N LEU A 878 -2.14 -28.91 -11.95
CA LEU A 878 -2.75 -27.58 -11.91
C LEU A 878 -4.18 -27.59 -12.48
N LYS A 879 -4.41 -28.34 -13.57
CA LYS A 879 -5.74 -28.54 -14.14
C LYS A 879 -6.68 -29.20 -13.13
N GLN A 880 -6.25 -30.25 -12.43
CA GLN A 880 -7.03 -30.88 -11.36
C GLN A 880 -7.38 -29.89 -10.23
N ILE A 881 -6.43 -29.07 -9.80
CA ILE A 881 -6.65 -28.01 -8.79
C ILE A 881 -7.70 -27.00 -9.28
N ARG A 882 -7.61 -26.55 -10.54
CA ARG A 882 -8.58 -25.62 -11.14
C ARG A 882 -9.97 -26.24 -11.25
N GLU A 883 -10.08 -27.51 -11.64
CA GLU A 883 -11.34 -28.25 -11.67
C GLU A 883 -11.95 -28.44 -10.26
N GLN A 884 -11.14 -28.72 -9.25
CA GLN A 884 -11.58 -28.84 -7.87
C GLN A 884 -12.13 -27.51 -7.34
N GLN A 885 -11.39 -26.41 -7.51
CA GLN A 885 -11.84 -25.07 -7.11
C GLN A 885 -13.16 -24.67 -7.80
N ALA A 886 -13.33 -25.04 -9.07
CA ALA A 886 -14.60 -24.82 -9.78
C ALA A 886 -15.78 -25.64 -9.22
N ARG A 887 -15.53 -26.83 -8.65
CA ARG A 887 -16.56 -27.65 -7.99
C ARG A 887 -16.89 -27.12 -6.59
N GLU A 888 -15.89 -26.73 -5.82
CA GLU A 888 -16.04 -26.17 -4.46
C GLU A 888 -16.76 -24.81 -4.48
N GLY A 889 -16.40 -23.94 -5.43
CA GLY A 889 -17.08 -22.66 -5.66
C GLY A 889 -18.56 -22.79 -6.07
N VAL A 890 -19.01 -23.98 -6.49
CA VAL A 890 -20.42 -24.29 -6.77
C VAL A 890 -21.14 -24.87 -5.54
N GLN A 891 -20.43 -25.48 -4.59
CA GLN A 891 -21.02 -26.06 -3.37
C GLN A 891 -21.28 -25.03 -2.26
N ASN A 892 -20.43 -24.01 -2.15
CA ASN A 892 -20.55 -22.95 -1.13
C ASN A 892 -21.73 -21.98 -1.33
N VAL A 893 -22.67 -22.26 -2.25
CA VAL A 893 -23.89 -21.45 -2.52
C VAL A 893 -25.15 -22.09 -1.87
N THR A 894 -24.96 -22.68 -0.69
CA THR A 894 -26.02 -23.30 0.13
C THR A 894 -26.22 -22.43 1.39
N PRO A 895 -27.46 -22.00 1.73
CA PRO A 895 -27.64 -20.89 2.66
C PRO A 895 -27.45 -21.29 4.13
N ALA A 896 -26.55 -20.60 4.82
CA ALA A 896 -26.48 -20.58 6.28
C ALA A 896 -27.60 -19.71 6.87
N ALA A 897 -27.99 -19.99 8.12
CA ALA A 897 -29.13 -19.37 8.79
C ALA A 897 -28.87 -17.92 9.25
N GLU A 898 -29.95 -17.17 9.49
CA GLU A 898 -29.96 -15.74 9.79
C GLU A 898 -29.31 -15.38 11.15
N THR A 899 -28.35 -14.45 11.14
CA THR A 899 -27.95 -13.67 12.31
C THR A 899 -27.72 -12.19 11.96
N ALA A 900 -27.88 -11.31 12.95
CA ALA A 900 -28.10 -9.86 12.87
C ALA A 900 -26.95 -9.02 12.23
N PRO A 901 -27.20 -7.75 11.83
CA PRO A 901 -26.27 -6.99 10.97
C PRO A 901 -25.08 -6.35 11.71
N THR A 902 -23.93 -6.31 11.02
CA THR A 902 -22.66 -5.75 11.50
C THR A 902 -22.28 -4.46 10.71
N PRO A 903 -21.60 -3.44 11.30
CA PRO A 903 -21.41 -2.13 10.67
C PRO A 903 -20.27 -2.04 9.63
N ALA A 904 -20.09 -0.83 9.07
CA ALA A 904 -19.30 -0.54 7.88
C ALA A 904 -17.79 -0.89 7.93
N VAL A 905 -17.29 -1.35 6.78
CA VAL A 905 -15.94 -1.90 6.57
C VAL A 905 -14.87 -0.82 6.33
N GLN A 906 -13.77 -0.90 7.08
CA GLN A 906 -12.52 -0.13 6.91
C GLN A 906 -11.59 -0.74 5.84
N PRO A 907 -10.58 -0.02 5.30
CA PRO A 907 -9.71 -0.54 4.23
C PRO A 907 -8.97 -1.83 4.61
N GLN A 908 -8.90 -2.77 3.66
CA GLN A 908 -8.34 -4.12 3.85
C GLN A 908 -6.84 -4.12 4.17
N VAL A 909 -6.46 -5.01 5.09
CA VAL A 909 -5.09 -5.37 5.47
C VAL A 909 -4.86 -6.83 5.09
N VAL A 910 -3.68 -7.16 4.57
CA VAL A 910 -3.33 -8.55 4.23
C VAL A 910 -2.85 -9.28 5.48
N SER A 911 -3.59 -10.31 5.91
CA SER A 911 -3.18 -11.23 6.98
C SER A 911 -2.23 -12.29 6.43
N ALA A 912 -1.19 -12.63 7.22
CA ALA A 912 -0.14 -13.54 6.80
C ALA A 912 0.18 -14.53 7.94
N HIS A 913 -0.54 -15.66 7.92
CA HIS A 913 -0.38 -16.85 8.79
C HIS A 913 -0.05 -16.56 10.27
#